data_AF-A0A1H4JJI0-F1
#
_entry.id   AF-A0A1H4JJI0-F1
#
_cell.length_a   1.000
_cell.length_b   1.000
_cell.length_c   1.000
_cell.angle_alpha   90.00
_cell.angle_beta   90.00
_cell.angle_gamma   90.00
#
_symmetry.space_group_name_H-M   'P 1'
#
loop_
_entity.id
_entity.type
_entity.pdbx_description
1 polymer ?
#
loop_
_entity_poly.entity_id
_entity_poly.type
_entity_poly.pdbx_seq_one_letter_code
_entity_poly.pdbx_strand_id
1 'polypeptide(L)'
;MQSFRTELENQVVEKDILELERKIHEFHGGKLDEEKFRSLRLARGVYGQRQEGVQMIRIKLPYGKVTSKQLLRICDVSDEYSTGRLHITTRQDIQIHYVDLNRTPQLWAELEKDEITLREACGNTVRNVTASETAGIDVDEPFDVSPYAHALFQYFLRNPVSQEMGRKFKVSFSASDADTGLSYMHDLGFIAKIQNDEIGFKVMLGGGLGSQPRHADELYSFLPADQIIPLMETVVRVFDRYGERKSRAKARMKFLLKDLGLDGFKELLAAEKTAVPFDTFPIDPEAYPKVKVSELKVPAVEISDVKAFEQWKSTNVIPQKQPGYVALGIKVLLGDFYTEKARLLANLVQKYAAGELRLSLRQNILIPFVKEENVAFFYTELEKLGFVEAGYNKALDITACPGTDTCNLGIASSTGIAEELERVIKTEYPDYINNDDVVIKISGCMNACGQHNMANIGFQGMSVRTKDKLVAPALQVLLGGSNDGNGNGRFADKVVKVPSKRGPEALRLILNDFDANGGDLSFPDYYAEKGQMYFYDFLTPLSSIDDLTPEDFIDWGNTERYEKAIGVGECAGVVIDLIATLLFESEEKIQNAQEMFDAEKWSASIYHAYSSMVNSAKAMLTAENTKVNTHVSIIKDFDEKFVADGRIAVAGGFEKLVLQLNQNEPTKEFAQSYIKDAKEFLETVEKFRQQELAEA
;
A
#
# COMPACT_ATOMS: atom_id res chain seq x y z
N MET A 1 21.27 -2.52 -24.85
CA MET A 1 20.14 -1.81 -25.49
C MET A 1 20.32 -0.33 -25.22
N GLN A 2 20.47 0.53 -26.23
CA GLN A 2 20.69 1.98 -26.04
C GLN A 2 19.45 2.84 -26.39
N SER A 3 18.34 2.23 -26.80
CA SER A 3 17.26 2.94 -27.50
C SER A 3 16.33 3.80 -26.63
N PHE A 4 16.36 3.67 -25.30
CA PHE A 4 15.46 4.43 -24.41
C PHE A 4 16.07 5.71 -23.81
N ARG A 5 17.39 5.91 -23.97
CA ARG A 5 18.12 7.02 -23.32
C ARG A 5 17.79 8.41 -23.88
N THR A 6 17.25 8.50 -25.09
CA THR A 6 17.07 9.78 -25.79
C THR A 6 15.69 10.42 -25.57
N GLU A 7 14.77 9.76 -24.86
CA GLU A 7 13.36 10.20 -24.76
C GLU A 7 12.92 10.65 -23.36
N LEU A 8 13.76 10.51 -22.32
CA LEU A 8 13.40 10.91 -20.95
C LEU A 8 13.86 12.34 -20.67
N GLU A 9 12.93 13.21 -20.29
CA GLU A 9 13.22 14.61 -19.95
C GLU A 9 13.76 14.77 -18.50
N ASN A 10 13.47 13.82 -17.61
CA ASN A 10 13.83 13.87 -16.19
C ASN A 10 15.09 13.07 -15.87
N GLN A 11 16.19 13.76 -15.59
CA GLN A 11 17.51 13.16 -15.29
C GLN A 11 17.52 12.24 -14.06
N VAL A 12 16.68 12.52 -13.05
CA VAL A 12 16.59 11.68 -11.83
C VAL A 12 15.93 10.34 -12.16
N VAL A 13 14.89 10.38 -12.99
CA VAL A 13 14.20 9.17 -13.47
C VAL A 13 15.13 8.34 -14.35
N GLU A 14 15.89 8.99 -15.23
CA GLU A 14 16.89 8.31 -16.07
C GLU A 14 17.94 7.59 -15.19
N LYS A 15 18.47 8.26 -14.15
CA LYS A 15 19.42 7.67 -13.20
C LYS A 15 18.84 6.41 -12.54
N ASP A 16 17.61 6.48 -12.06
CA ASP A 16 16.91 5.36 -11.40
C ASP A 16 16.76 4.13 -12.33
N ILE A 17 16.40 4.36 -13.60
CA ILE A 17 16.18 3.32 -14.61
C ILE A 17 17.51 2.68 -15.03
N LEU A 18 18.54 3.50 -15.28
CA LEU A 18 19.88 3.02 -15.61
C LEU A 18 20.51 2.24 -14.46
N GLU A 19 20.25 2.68 -13.23
CA GLU A 19 20.69 1.94 -12.05
C GLU A 19 20.02 0.57 -11.97
N LEU A 20 18.71 0.48 -12.20
CA LEU A 20 18.00 -0.80 -12.25
C LEU A 20 18.58 -1.73 -13.31
N GLU A 21 18.80 -1.22 -14.53
CA GLU A 21 19.42 -1.98 -15.62
C GLU A 21 20.80 -2.51 -15.20
N ARG A 22 21.67 -1.64 -14.68
CA ARG A 22 23.01 -2.04 -14.22
C ARG A 22 22.93 -3.12 -13.14
N LYS A 23 22.03 -2.97 -12.16
CA LYS A 23 21.90 -3.89 -11.03
C LYS A 23 21.34 -5.25 -11.44
N ILE A 24 20.46 -5.29 -12.45
CA ILE A 24 20.03 -6.55 -13.09
C ILE A 24 21.23 -7.27 -13.71
N HIS A 25 22.10 -6.57 -14.45
CA HIS A 25 23.29 -7.17 -15.05
C HIS A 25 24.30 -7.66 -14.00
N GLU A 26 24.51 -6.90 -12.93
CA GLU A 26 25.35 -7.32 -11.80
C GLU A 26 24.80 -8.57 -11.11
N PHE A 27 23.48 -8.67 -10.93
CA PHE A 27 22.81 -9.84 -10.35
C PHE A 27 23.00 -11.08 -11.22
N HIS A 28 22.72 -11.01 -12.52
CA HIS A 28 22.96 -12.12 -13.45
C HIS A 28 24.45 -12.53 -13.54
N GLY A 29 25.35 -11.56 -13.39
CA GLY A 29 26.79 -11.81 -13.35
C GLY A 29 27.31 -12.35 -12.02
N GLY A 30 26.45 -12.61 -11.03
CA GLY A 30 26.83 -13.09 -9.70
C GLY A 30 27.60 -12.06 -8.85
N LYS A 31 27.58 -10.79 -9.25
CA LYS A 31 28.28 -9.68 -8.56
C LYS A 31 27.42 -8.97 -7.54
N LEU A 32 26.09 -9.16 -7.59
CA LEU A 32 25.14 -8.58 -6.67
C LEU A 32 24.38 -9.70 -5.95
N ASP A 33 24.34 -9.62 -4.62
CA ASP A 33 23.59 -10.54 -3.79
C ASP A 33 22.07 -10.44 -4.04
N GLU A 34 21.37 -11.57 -3.92
CA GLU A 34 19.93 -11.68 -4.17
C GLU A 34 19.11 -10.76 -3.29
N GLU A 35 19.46 -10.60 -2.02
CA GLU A 35 18.71 -9.77 -1.09
C GLU A 35 18.86 -8.29 -1.40
N LYS A 36 20.08 -7.86 -1.69
CA LYS A 36 20.37 -6.47 -2.09
C LYS A 36 19.65 -6.12 -3.37
N PHE A 37 19.72 -7.03 -4.35
CA PHE A 37 18.99 -6.89 -5.61
C PHE A 37 17.48 -6.82 -5.39
N ARG A 38 16.93 -7.71 -4.55
CA ARG A 38 15.52 -7.74 -4.19
C ARG A 38 15.07 -6.44 -3.52
N SER A 39 15.80 -5.92 -2.55
CA SER A 39 15.49 -4.64 -1.89
C SER A 39 15.41 -3.51 -2.93
N LEU A 40 16.41 -3.45 -3.81
CA LEU A 40 16.54 -2.43 -4.85
C LEU A 40 15.38 -2.45 -5.86
N ARG A 41 15.06 -3.63 -6.40
CA ARG A 41 13.99 -3.77 -7.41
C ARG A 41 12.60 -3.58 -6.80
N LEU A 42 12.40 -3.97 -5.54
CA LEU A 42 11.16 -3.73 -4.82
C LEU A 42 10.88 -2.24 -4.61
N ALA A 43 11.91 -1.45 -4.29
CA ALA A 43 11.78 0.01 -4.22
C ALA A 43 11.46 0.66 -5.58
N ARG A 44 11.50 -0.11 -6.67
CA ARG A 44 11.16 0.29 -8.06
C ARG A 44 9.94 -0.48 -8.59
N GLY A 45 9.09 -0.97 -7.69
CA GLY A 45 7.81 -1.59 -8.05
C GLY A 45 7.91 -2.98 -8.68
N VAL A 46 9.11 -3.57 -8.80
CA VAL A 46 9.35 -4.90 -9.39
C VAL A 46 9.33 -5.98 -8.31
N TYR A 47 8.28 -6.79 -8.30
CA TYR A 47 8.04 -7.85 -7.31
C TYR A 47 8.03 -9.22 -8.01
N GLY A 48 8.69 -10.22 -7.47
CA GLY A 48 8.65 -11.58 -7.98
C GLY A 48 7.36 -12.26 -7.59
N GLN A 49 6.77 -12.94 -8.55
CA GLN A 49 5.51 -13.67 -8.38
C GLN A 49 5.76 -15.15 -8.12
N ARG A 50 4.68 -15.92 -7.98
CA ARG A 50 4.72 -17.36 -7.74
C ARG A 50 5.37 -18.16 -8.86
N GLN A 51 5.20 -17.69 -10.10
CA GLN A 51 5.80 -18.29 -11.28
C GLN A 51 7.26 -17.83 -11.43
N GLU A 52 8.15 -18.77 -11.70
CA GLU A 52 9.58 -18.50 -11.85
C GLU A 52 9.88 -17.69 -13.12
N GLY A 53 10.96 -16.91 -13.09
CA GLY A 53 11.45 -16.15 -14.24
C GLY A 53 10.68 -14.88 -14.60
N VAL A 54 9.55 -14.61 -13.93
CA VAL A 54 8.69 -13.46 -14.22
C VAL A 54 8.37 -12.62 -12.99
N GLN A 55 7.94 -11.38 -13.22
CA GLN A 55 7.70 -10.37 -12.20
C GLN A 55 6.29 -9.78 -12.32
N MET A 56 5.72 -9.44 -11.17
CA MET A 56 4.64 -8.48 -11.03
C MET A 56 5.22 -7.07 -10.93
N ILE A 57 4.67 -6.14 -11.72
CA ILE A 57 5.01 -4.73 -11.67
C ILE A 57 3.84 -3.97 -11.06
N ARG A 58 4.12 -3.21 -10.00
CA ARG A 58 3.14 -2.32 -9.40
C ARG A 58 3.37 -0.88 -9.83
N ILE A 59 2.36 -0.33 -10.47
CA ILE A 59 2.32 1.04 -10.97
C ILE A 59 1.73 1.95 -9.88
N LYS A 60 2.50 2.92 -9.39
CA LYS A 60 2.09 3.81 -8.28
C LYS A 60 1.19 4.90 -8.84
N LEU A 61 -0.07 4.94 -8.40
CA LEU A 61 -1.09 5.88 -8.88
C LEU A 61 -1.63 6.68 -7.67
N PRO A 62 -1.03 7.85 -7.37
CA PRO A 62 -1.39 8.67 -6.23
C PRO A 62 -2.90 8.88 -6.15
N TYR A 63 -3.48 8.60 -4.97
CA TYR A 63 -4.90 8.74 -4.64
C TYR A 63 -5.86 8.10 -5.66
N GLY A 64 -5.36 7.12 -6.43
CA GLY A 64 -6.12 6.38 -7.43
C GLY A 64 -6.49 7.14 -8.69
N LYS A 65 -6.06 8.39 -8.87
CA LYS A 65 -6.40 9.18 -10.05
C LYS A 65 -5.56 8.73 -11.25
N VAL A 66 -6.24 8.45 -12.36
CA VAL A 66 -5.64 8.03 -13.62
C VAL A 66 -6.26 8.84 -14.74
N THR A 67 -5.46 9.58 -15.51
CA THR A 67 -5.95 10.24 -16.72
C THR A 67 -6.19 9.23 -17.83
N SER A 68 -7.08 9.53 -18.78
CA SER A 68 -7.28 8.69 -19.97
C SER A 68 -5.97 8.45 -20.73
N LYS A 69 -5.09 9.46 -20.81
CA LYS A 69 -3.76 9.35 -21.42
C LYS A 69 -2.89 8.33 -20.69
N GLN A 70 -2.85 8.40 -19.36
CA GLN A 70 -2.09 7.45 -18.54
C GLN A 70 -2.63 6.03 -18.66
N LEU A 71 -3.95 5.84 -18.68
CA LEU A 71 -4.53 4.51 -18.86
C LEU A 71 -4.15 3.92 -20.23
N LEU A 72 -4.16 4.73 -21.31
CA LEU A 72 -3.70 4.28 -22.62
C LEU A 72 -2.22 3.87 -22.60
N ARG A 73 -1.35 4.64 -21.94
CA ARG A 73 0.07 4.27 -21.76
C ARG A 73 0.24 2.94 -21.00
N ILE A 74 -0.53 2.75 -19.92
CA ILE A 74 -0.52 1.51 -19.16
C ILE A 74 -0.97 0.33 -20.03
N CYS A 75 -1.94 0.55 -20.93
CA CYS A 75 -2.35 -0.47 -21.88
C CYS A 75 -1.23 -0.82 -22.87
N ASP A 76 -0.55 0.18 -23.46
CA ASP A 76 0.56 -0.05 -24.38
C ASP A 76 1.67 -0.87 -23.72
N VAL A 77 2.00 -0.52 -22.48
CA VAL A 77 2.98 -1.25 -21.68
C VAL A 77 2.52 -2.66 -21.32
N SER A 78 1.25 -2.84 -20.96
CA SER A 78 0.72 -4.16 -20.59
C SER A 78 0.65 -5.11 -21.78
N ASP A 79 0.34 -4.61 -22.97
CA ASP A 79 0.31 -5.41 -24.21
C ASP A 79 1.73 -5.82 -24.67
N GLU A 80 2.72 -4.92 -24.53
CA GLU A 80 4.09 -5.14 -25.01
C GLU A 80 4.95 -6.00 -24.05
N TYR A 81 4.77 -5.82 -22.74
CA TYR A 81 5.66 -6.39 -21.72
C TYR A 81 4.98 -7.40 -20.79
N SER A 82 3.65 -7.52 -20.85
CA SER A 82 2.84 -8.34 -19.94
C SER A 82 1.79 -9.13 -20.75
N THR A 83 0.63 -9.40 -20.17
CA THR A 83 -0.43 -10.25 -20.74
C THR A 83 -1.70 -9.49 -21.07
N GLY A 84 -1.67 -8.15 -21.13
CA GLY A 84 -2.84 -7.30 -21.33
C GLY A 84 -3.85 -7.29 -20.16
N ARG A 85 -3.53 -7.89 -19.01
CA ARG A 85 -4.37 -7.89 -17.80
C ARG A 85 -3.94 -6.77 -16.86
N LEU A 86 -4.89 -5.94 -16.44
CA LEU A 86 -4.74 -4.86 -15.48
C LEU A 86 -5.47 -5.22 -14.19
N HIS A 87 -4.76 -5.25 -13.06
CA HIS A 87 -5.33 -5.58 -11.76
C HIS A 87 -5.36 -4.35 -10.83
N ILE A 88 -6.55 -3.92 -10.42
CA ILE A 88 -6.76 -2.83 -9.47
C ILE A 88 -6.52 -3.34 -8.06
N THR A 89 -5.71 -2.60 -7.30
CA THR A 89 -5.34 -2.99 -5.94
C THR A 89 -6.19 -2.29 -4.89
N THR A 90 -6.24 -2.86 -3.68
CA THR A 90 -6.82 -2.21 -2.48
C THR A 90 -6.03 -1.00 -1.95
N ARG A 91 -5.06 -0.52 -2.75
CA ARG A 91 -4.34 0.74 -2.55
C ARG A 91 -4.39 1.63 -3.78
N GLN A 92 -5.38 1.42 -4.65
CA GLN A 92 -5.66 2.28 -5.81
C GLN A 92 -4.53 2.32 -6.87
N ASP A 93 -3.57 1.39 -6.78
CA ASP A 93 -2.57 1.14 -7.83
C ASP A 93 -3.10 0.15 -8.88
N ILE A 94 -2.40 0.05 -10.02
CA ILE A 94 -2.55 -1.03 -11.00
C ILE A 94 -1.35 -1.99 -10.90
N GLN A 95 -1.60 -3.29 -11.00
CA GLN A 95 -0.57 -4.32 -11.18
C GLN A 95 -0.70 -4.98 -12.54
N ILE A 96 0.44 -5.21 -13.18
CA ILE A 96 0.61 -6.07 -14.35
C ILE A 96 1.54 -7.23 -13.97
N HIS A 97 1.39 -8.39 -14.60
CA HIS A 97 2.04 -9.64 -14.19
C HIS A 97 2.81 -10.28 -15.35
N TYR A 98 3.59 -11.32 -15.07
CA TYR A 98 4.32 -12.07 -16.09
C TYR A 98 5.36 -11.24 -16.87
N VAL A 99 5.91 -10.18 -16.27
CA VAL A 99 6.89 -9.31 -16.91
C VAL A 99 8.29 -9.92 -16.78
N ASP A 100 9.05 -9.98 -17.87
CA ASP A 100 10.47 -10.35 -17.85
C ASP A 100 11.27 -9.30 -17.06
N LEU A 101 12.02 -9.76 -16.05
CA LEU A 101 12.89 -8.92 -15.22
C LEU A 101 13.82 -8.03 -16.06
N ASN A 102 14.39 -8.58 -17.14
CA ASN A 102 15.36 -7.87 -18.00
C ASN A 102 14.73 -6.74 -18.80
N ARG A 103 13.40 -6.79 -19.01
CA ARG A 103 12.65 -5.77 -19.75
C ARG A 103 12.07 -4.69 -18.85
N THR A 104 12.21 -4.83 -17.52
CA THR A 104 11.66 -3.87 -16.56
C THR A 104 12.22 -2.45 -16.68
N PRO A 105 13.51 -2.21 -17.03
CA PRO A 105 13.99 -0.84 -17.26
C PRO A 105 13.31 -0.16 -18.46
N GLN A 106 13.13 -0.87 -19.58
CA GLN A 106 12.48 -0.34 -20.78
C GLN A 106 10.99 -0.10 -20.52
N LEU A 107 10.33 -1.04 -19.85
CA LEU A 107 8.95 -0.89 -19.39
C LEU A 107 8.77 0.39 -18.57
N TRP A 108 9.65 0.60 -17.58
CA TRP A 108 9.57 1.77 -16.72
C TRP A 108 9.82 3.06 -17.51
N ALA A 109 10.78 3.05 -18.44
CA ALA A 109 11.01 4.19 -19.33
C ALA A 109 9.77 4.57 -20.16
N GLU A 110 9.00 3.60 -20.66
CA GLU A 110 7.77 3.89 -21.39
C GLU A 110 6.69 4.53 -20.50
N LEU A 111 6.52 4.02 -19.27
CA LEU A 111 5.56 4.59 -18.31
C LEU A 111 5.88 6.06 -17.96
N GLU A 112 7.16 6.37 -17.76
CA GLU A 112 7.59 7.72 -17.34
C GLU A 112 7.37 8.79 -18.43
N LYS A 113 7.15 8.41 -19.70
CA LYS A 113 6.77 9.36 -20.78
C LYS A 113 5.42 10.04 -20.55
N ASP A 114 4.57 9.47 -19.69
CA ASP A 114 3.27 10.03 -19.30
C ASP A 114 3.19 10.24 -17.77
N GLU A 115 4.33 10.50 -17.13
CA GLU A 115 4.48 10.81 -15.70
C GLU A 115 3.95 9.69 -14.80
N ILE A 116 4.11 8.44 -15.23
CA ILE A 116 3.71 7.25 -14.48
C ILE A 116 4.94 6.59 -13.87
N THR A 117 4.98 6.51 -12.54
CA THR A 117 6.15 5.99 -11.84
C THR A 117 5.91 4.63 -11.19
N LEU A 118 6.98 3.83 -11.12
CA LEU A 118 7.03 2.59 -10.32
C LEU A 118 7.72 2.80 -8.97
N ARG A 119 8.37 3.95 -8.78
CA ARG A 119 9.21 4.23 -7.63
C ARG A 119 8.39 4.18 -6.35
N GLU A 120 8.85 3.37 -5.39
CA GLU A 120 8.28 3.16 -4.05
C GLU A 120 6.86 2.56 -4.02
N ALA A 121 6.40 1.97 -5.13
CA ALA A 121 5.15 1.21 -5.13
C ALA A 121 5.24 -0.02 -4.18
N CYS A 122 6.46 -0.56 -4.04
CA CYS A 122 6.83 -1.69 -3.20
C CYS A 122 8.04 -1.35 -2.30
N GLY A 123 8.58 -2.33 -1.57
CA GLY A 123 9.75 -2.10 -0.70
C GLY A 123 9.42 -1.57 0.70
N ASN A 124 10.46 -1.23 1.47
CA ASN A 124 10.34 -0.61 2.80
C ASN A 124 10.37 0.93 2.68
N THR A 125 9.40 1.44 1.94
CA THR A 125 9.26 2.86 1.60
C THR A 125 7.87 3.38 1.94
N VAL A 126 7.62 4.67 1.71
CA VAL A 126 6.27 5.24 1.67
C VAL A 126 5.56 4.69 0.42
N ARG A 127 4.51 3.89 0.64
CA ARG A 127 3.70 3.29 -0.41
C ARG A 127 2.81 4.34 -1.07
N ASN A 128 1.95 3.90 -2.01
CA ASN A 128 0.95 4.80 -2.59
C ASN A 128 0.18 5.57 -1.52
N VAL A 129 -0.02 6.86 -1.73
CA VAL A 129 -0.88 7.72 -0.91
C VAL A 129 -2.30 7.46 -1.35
N THR A 130 -3.13 6.86 -0.51
CA THR A 130 -4.53 6.57 -0.87
C THR A 130 -5.45 7.71 -0.46
N ALA A 131 -6.58 7.87 -1.15
CA ALA A 131 -7.62 8.80 -0.74
C ALA A 131 -9.02 8.22 -0.98
N SER A 132 -10.06 8.80 -0.37
CA SER A 132 -11.45 8.60 -0.79
C SER A 132 -11.56 8.78 -2.31
N GLU A 133 -12.15 7.82 -3.03
CA GLU A 133 -12.31 7.93 -4.49
C GLU A 133 -13.22 9.09 -4.89
N THR A 134 -14.06 9.59 -3.98
CA THR A 134 -14.94 10.75 -4.16
C THR A 134 -14.27 12.10 -3.85
N ALA A 135 -12.98 12.15 -3.47
CA ALA A 135 -12.30 13.41 -3.14
C ALA A 135 -12.44 14.48 -4.24
N GLY A 136 -12.87 15.69 -3.90
CA GLY A 136 -13.15 16.78 -4.84
C GLY A 136 -14.58 16.78 -5.40
N ILE A 137 -15.33 15.69 -5.27
CA ILE A 137 -16.71 15.56 -5.77
C ILE A 137 -17.71 15.15 -4.69
N ASP A 138 -17.24 14.67 -3.55
CA ASP A 138 -18.05 14.24 -2.42
C ASP A 138 -19.01 15.36 -1.98
N VAL A 139 -20.25 15.01 -1.66
CA VAL A 139 -21.28 15.97 -1.21
C VAL A 139 -21.07 16.41 0.23
N ASP A 140 -20.39 15.59 1.03
CA ASP A 140 -20.17 15.80 2.46
C ASP A 140 -18.73 16.23 2.78
N GLU A 141 -17.85 16.37 1.78
CA GLU A 141 -16.47 16.79 2.05
C GLU A 141 -16.37 18.28 2.44
N PRO A 142 -15.65 18.63 3.51
CA PRO A 142 -15.38 20.02 3.85
C PRO A 142 -14.58 20.76 2.77
N PHE A 143 -13.60 20.07 2.17
CA PHE A 143 -12.78 20.56 1.07
C PHE A 143 -12.15 19.40 0.29
N ASP A 144 -11.65 19.65 -0.92
CA ASP A 144 -10.99 18.63 -1.74
C ASP A 144 -9.62 18.25 -1.16
N VAL A 145 -9.45 16.99 -0.78
CA VAL A 145 -8.18 16.46 -0.23
C VAL A 145 -7.13 16.12 -1.30
N SER A 146 -7.50 16.09 -2.59
CA SER A 146 -6.63 15.69 -3.70
C SER A 146 -5.34 16.51 -3.82
N PRO A 147 -5.36 17.86 -3.69
CA PRO A 147 -4.14 18.67 -3.70
C PRO A 147 -3.15 18.29 -2.61
N TYR A 148 -3.63 17.99 -1.41
CA TYR A 148 -2.82 17.61 -0.24
C TYR A 148 -2.24 16.21 -0.37
N ALA A 149 -3.05 15.25 -0.83
CA ALA A 149 -2.58 13.91 -1.13
C ALA A 149 -1.51 13.92 -2.23
N HIS A 150 -1.67 14.75 -3.25
CA HIS A 150 -0.69 14.91 -4.33
C HIS A 150 0.61 15.58 -3.84
N ALA A 151 0.50 16.67 -3.08
CA ALA A 151 1.67 17.37 -2.52
C ALA A 151 2.49 16.43 -1.61
N LEU A 152 1.82 15.67 -0.75
CA LEU A 152 2.47 14.68 0.11
C LEU A 152 3.14 13.57 -0.71
N PHE A 153 2.49 13.06 -1.76
CA PHE A 153 3.12 12.11 -2.68
C PHE A 153 4.40 12.68 -3.32
N GLN A 154 4.33 13.89 -3.87
CA GLN A 154 5.48 14.55 -4.51
C GLN A 154 6.63 14.75 -3.53
N TYR A 155 6.32 15.17 -2.30
CA TYR A 155 7.32 15.43 -1.28
C TYR A 155 8.10 14.18 -0.86
N PHE A 156 7.40 13.04 -0.69
CA PHE A 156 8.03 11.80 -0.22
C PHE A 156 8.60 10.93 -1.34
N LEU A 157 8.24 11.19 -2.60
CA LEU A 157 8.79 10.49 -3.76
C LEU A 157 10.29 10.79 -3.88
N ARG A 158 11.11 9.74 -3.78
CA ARG A 158 12.59 9.80 -3.78
C ARG A 158 13.18 10.58 -2.61
N ASN A 159 12.42 10.82 -1.55
CA ASN A 159 12.94 11.47 -0.36
C ASN A 159 13.86 10.50 0.41
N PRO A 160 15.13 10.85 0.72
CA PRO A 160 16.07 9.92 1.36
C PRO A 160 15.57 9.27 2.65
N VAL A 161 14.81 10.02 3.47
CA VAL A 161 14.28 9.53 4.75
C VAL A 161 13.29 8.37 4.60
N SER A 162 12.74 8.17 3.39
CA SER A 162 11.71 7.17 3.10
C SER A 162 12.22 6.01 2.23
N GLN A 163 13.53 5.90 1.96
CA GLN A 163 14.08 4.90 1.02
C GLN A 163 14.41 3.54 1.65
N GLU A 164 14.82 3.53 2.92
CA GLU A 164 15.39 2.34 3.58
C GLU A 164 14.82 2.15 4.99
N MET A 165 13.51 2.36 5.19
CA MET A 165 12.89 2.19 6.52
C MET A 165 12.88 0.72 6.99
N GLY A 166 12.56 0.49 8.27
CA GLY A 166 12.41 -0.88 8.81
C GLY A 166 11.30 -1.68 8.13
N ARG A 167 10.22 -1.02 7.68
CA ARG A 167 9.14 -1.65 6.90
C ARG A 167 8.36 -0.62 6.09
N LYS A 168 7.46 -1.11 5.22
CA LYS A 168 6.52 -0.28 4.47
C LYS A 168 5.73 0.67 5.37
N PHE A 169 5.57 1.91 4.89
CA PHE A 169 4.75 2.95 5.51
C PHE A 169 3.57 3.28 4.58
N LYS A 170 2.36 3.35 5.11
CA LYS A 170 1.12 3.55 4.37
C LYS A 170 0.40 4.77 4.92
N VAL A 171 0.00 5.65 4.02
CA VAL A 171 -0.73 6.88 4.32
C VAL A 171 -2.07 6.91 3.59
N SER A 172 -3.07 7.57 4.18
CA SER A 172 -4.40 7.77 3.58
C SER A 172 -4.99 9.15 3.86
N PHE A 173 -5.85 9.61 2.96
CA PHE A 173 -6.69 10.79 3.12
C PHE A 173 -8.19 10.41 3.01
N SER A 174 -9.01 10.95 3.89
CA SER A 174 -10.45 10.79 3.85
C SER A 174 -11.11 12.14 3.59
N ALA A 175 -12.00 12.16 2.60
CA ALA A 175 -12.67 13.37 2.14
C ALA A 175 -13.68 13.92 3.18
N SER A 176 -14.29 13.06 3.99
CA SER A 176 -15.32 13.42 4.97
C SER A 176 -15.28 12.52 6.21
N ASP A 177 -16.21 12.77 7.14
CA ASP A 177 -16.37 12.01 8.39
C ASP A 177 -16.80 10.56 8.16
N ALA A 178 -17.24 10.18 6.95
CA ALA A 178 -17.46 8.79 6.59
C ALA A 178 -16.15 7.96 6.58
N ASP A 179 -14.99 8.63 6.55
CA ASP A 179 -13.65 8.01 6.58
C ASP A 179 -13.46 6.91 5.52
N THR A 180 -13.94 7.15 4.29
CA THR A 180 -13.84 6.18 3.18
C THR A 180 -12.39 5.94 2.72
N GLY A 181 -11.43 6.78 3.13
CA GLY A 181 -9.99 6.53 3.00
C GLY A 181 -9.41 5.56 4.03
N LEU A 182 -10.20 5.13 5.02
CA LEU A 182 -9.88 4.14 6.06
C LEU A 182 -8.68 4.55 6.93
N SER A 183 -8.70 5.77 7.47
CA SER A 183 -7.60 6.37 8.22
C SER A 183 -7.13 5.53 9.42
N TYR A 184 -8.06 4.83 10.08
CA TYR A 184 -7.83 4.04 11.28
C TYR A 184 -6.96 2.79 11.09
N MET A 185 -6.66 2.38 9.84
CA MET A 185 -5.84 1.20 9.53
C MET A 185 -4.54 1.52 8.78
N HIS A 186 -4.20 2.80 8.64
CA HIS A 186 -2.97 3.27 8.00
C HIS A 186 -1.89 3.63 9.03
N ASP A 187 -0.63 3.64 8.62
CA ASP A 187 0.45 4.09 9.51
C ASP A 187 0.24 5.57 9.85
N LEU A 188 -0.24 6.38 8.90
CA LEU A 188 -0.71 7.76 9.14
C LEU A 188 -1.97 8.03 8.31
N GLY A 189 -3.03 8.55 8.92
CA GLY A 189 -4.28 8.84 8.23
C GLY A 189 -4.75 10.27 8.49
N PHE A 190 -5.28 10.93 7.48
CA PHE A 190 -5.78 12.30 7.54
C PHE A 190 -7.26 12.33 7.17
N ILE A 191 -8.10 12.99 7.97
CA ILE A 191 -9.53 13.18 7.69
C ILE A 191 -9.79 14.68 7.60
N ALA A 192 -10.36 15.15 6.49
CA ALA A 192 -10.62 16.57 6.26
C ALA A 192 -11.49 17.18 7.37
N LYS A 193 -11.07 18.34 7.90
CA LYS A 193 -11.79 19.10 8.92
C LYS A 193 -11.71 20.60 8.64
N ILE A 194 -12.75 21.33 8.98
CA ILE A 194 -12.73 22.79 9.09
C ILE A 194 -12.96 23.14 10.55
N GLN A 195 -12.08 23.94 11.14
CA GLN A 195 -12.20 24.44 12.50
C GLN A 195 -11.89 25.94 12.50
N ASN A 196 -12.81 26.77 12.98
CA ASN A 196 -12.65 28.24 13.02
C ASN A 196 -12.27 28.85 11.65
N ASP A 197 -12.93 28.42 10.57
CA ASP A 197 -12.64 28.81 9.17
C ASP A 197 -11.24 28.43 8.65
N GLU A 198 -10.45 27.69 9.44
CA GLU A 198 -9.18 27.12 9.04
C GLU A 198 -9.37 25.68 8.54
N ILE A 199 -8.75 25.37 7.41
CA ILE A 199 -8.71 24.02 6.86
C ILE A 199 -7.59 23.19 7.47
N GLY A 200 -7.90 21.94 7.79
CA GLY A 200 -6.94 21.04 8.39
C GLY A 200 -7.44 19.61 8.41
N PHE A 201 -6.82 18.81 9.25
CA PHE A 201 -7.08 17.38 9.30
C PHE A 201 -7.13 16.87 10.74
N LYS A 202 -8.08 15.99 11.03
CA LYS A 202 -7.91 15.03 12.12
C LYS A 202 -6.85 14.01 11.67
N VAL A 203 -5.91 13.68 12.55
CA VAL A 203 -4.76 12.82 12.24
C VAL A 203 -4.77 11.56 13.09
N MET A 204 -4.73 10.42 12.42
CA MET A 204 -4.67 9.08 13.02
C MET A 204 -3.26 8.48 12.84
N LEU A 205 -2.72 7.82 13.86
CA LEU A 205 -1.35 7.31 13.89
C LEU A 205 -1.26 5.82 14.26
N GLY A 206 -0.48 5.07 13.48
CA GLY A 206 0.01 3.73 13.84
C GLY A 206 -1.02 2.60 13.70
N GLY A 207 -1.97 2.72 12.79
CA GLY A 207 -2.87 1.65 12.41
C GLY A 207 -2.19 0.59 11.54
N GLY A 208 -2.86 -0.55 11.36
CA GLY A 208 -2.43 -1.52 10.37
C GLY A 208 -3.05 -2.89 10.52
N LEU A 209 -3.50 -3.44 9.39
CA LEU A 209 -3.94 -4.84 9.28
C LEU A 209 -2.76 -5.83 9.30
N GLY A 210 -3.06 -7.08 8.96
CA GLY A 210 -2.13 -8.22 8.94
C GLY A 210 -2.57 -9.27 9.95
N SER A 211 -1.67 -10.16 10.35
CA SER A 211 -2.00 -11.26 11.26
C SER A 211 -2.50 -10.80 12.64
N GLN A 212 -2.06 -9.62 13.07
CA GLN A 212 -2.44 -8.93 14.30
C GLN A 212 -2.88 -7.49 13.94
N PRO A 213 -4.16 -7.24 13.65
CA PRO A 213 -4.62 -5.90 13.32
C PRO A 213 -4.52 -4.96 14.54
N ARG A 214 -4.32 -3.66 14.31
CA ARG A 214 -4.29 -2.60 15.34
C ARG A 214 -4.96 -1.34 14.78
N HIS A 215 -5.80 -0.70 15.58
CA HIS A 215 -6.36 0.61 15.27
C HIS A 215 -5.27 1.67 15.37
N ALA A 216 -5.40 2.73 14.59
CA ALA A 216 -4.61 3.93 14.76
C ALA A 216 -5.12 4.73 15.98
N ASP A 217 -4.22 5.41 16.68
CA ASP A 217 -4.58 6.32 17.76
C ASP A 217 -4.83 7.72 17.19
N GLU A 218 -5.71 8.50 17.82
CA GLU A 218 -5.86 9.92 17.47
C GLU A 218 -4.63 10.70 17.93
N LEU A 219 -3.87 11.25 16.98
CA LEU A 219 -2.68 12.05 17.27
C LEU A 219 -3.04 13.53 17.41
N TYR A 220 -3.87 14.04 16.49
CA TYR A 220 -4.42 15.39 16.50
C TYR A 220 -5.91 15.35 16.16
N SER A 221 -6.74 16.01 16.95
CA SER A 221 -8.15 16.24 16.58
C SER A 221 -8.27 17.23 15.42
N PHE A 222 -7.32 18.16 15.30
CA PHE A 222 -7.15 19.08 14.20
C PHE A 222 -5.66 19.47 14.06
N LEU A 223 -5.14 19.36 12.84
CA LEU A 223 -3.82 19.81 12.42
C LEU A 223 -4.00 20.69 11.17
N PRO A 224 -3.50 21.94 11.16
CA PRO A 224 -3.52 22.79 9.98
C PRO A 224 -2.93 22.12 8.74
N ALA A 225 -3.49 22.41 7.58
CA ALA A 225 -3.15 21.71 6.34
C ALA A 225 -1.68 21.90 5.91
N ASP A 226 -1.05 23.01 6.26
CA ASP A 226 0.37 23.30 5.99
C ASP A 226 1.34 22.52 6.90
N GLN A 227 0.83 21.86 7.94
CA GLN A 227 1.65 21.07 8.87
C GLN A 227 1.70 19.57 8.55
N ILE A 228 0.92 19.09 7.58
CA ILE A 228 0.83 17.64 7.29
C ILE A 228 2.15 17.04 6.79
N ILE A 229 2.91 17.77 5.97
CA ILE A 229 4.21 17.34 5.45
C ILE A 229 5.27 17.35 6.57
N PRO A 230 5.48 18.46 7.31
CA PRO A 230 6.45 18.46 8.41
C PRO A 230 6.13 17.40 9.47
N LEU A 231 4.84 17.20 9.80
CA LEU A 231 4.44 16.14 10.71
C LEU A 231 4.82 14.76 10.17
N MET A 232 4.45 14.44 8.93
CA MET A 232 4.73 13.12 8.37
C MET A 232 6.23 12.86 8.26
N GLU A 233 7.04 13.87 7.93
CA GLU A 233 8.49 13.71 7.89
C GLU A 233 9.05 13.37 9.27
N THR A 234 8.57 14.07 10.30
CA THR A 234 8.91 13.80 11.71
C THR A 234 8.55 12.36 12.08
N VAL A 235 7.33 11.91 11.74
CA VAL A 235 6.86 10.54 12.01
C VAL A 235 7.71 9.51 11.29
N VAL A 236 8.05 9.75 10.01
CA VAL A 236 8.89 8.85 9.21
C VAL A 236 10.30 8.76 9.80
N ARG A 237 10.90 9.88 10.22
CA ARG A 237 12.22 9.89 10.87
C ARG A 237 12.23 9.13 12.20
N VAL A 238 11.19 9.29 13.03
CA VAL A 238 11.02 8.51 14.26
C VAL A 238 10.89 7.01 13.92
N PHE A 239 10.05 6.66 12.95
CA PHE A 239 9.91 5.26 12.55
C PHE A 239 11.20 4.66 11.96
N ASP A 240 11.94 5.44 11.18
CA ASP A 240 13.23 5.03 10.61
C ASP A 240 14.27 4.74 11.70
N ARG A 241 14.37 5.62 12.71
CA ARG A 241 15.38 5.53 13.77
C ARG A 241 15.05 4.45 14.81
N TYR A 242 13.79 4.39 15.25
CA TYR A 242 13.37 3.54 16.38
C TYR A 242 12.70 2.24 15.92
N GLY A 243 12.31 2.12 14.65
CA GLY A 243 11.64 0.94 14.13
C GLY A 243 12.53 -0.31 14.10
N GLU A 244 11.91 -1.46 14.38
CA GLU A 244 12.54 -2.79 14.32
C GLU A 244 12.90 -3.16 12.87
N ARG A 245 14.14 -3.62 12.65
CA ARG A 245 14.70 -3.94 11.32
C ARG A 245 15.07 -5.42 11.16
N LYS A 246 15.21 -6.16 12.26
CA LYS A 246 15.54 -7.60 12.25
C LYS A 246 14.28 -8.46 12.15
N SER A 247 13.31 -8.24 13.04
CA SER A 247 12.08 -9.05 13.06
C SER A 247 10.97 -8.44 12.22
N ARG A 248 10.77 -8.99 11.02
CA ARG A 248 9.74 -8.52 10.08
C ARG A 248 8.31 -8.54 10.62
N ALA A 249 8.01 -9.53 11.44
CA ALA A 249 6.71 -9.68 12.07
C ALA A 249 6.41 -8.54 13.05
N LYS A 250 7.45 -7.82 13.50
CA LYS A 250 7.40 -6.71 14.45
C LYS A 250 7.87 -5.37 13.86
N ALA A 251 8.26 -5.34 12.58
CA ALA A 251 8.88 -4.18 11.95
C ALA A 251 7.92 -3.05 11.51
N ARG A 252 6.60 -3.24 11.59
CA ARG A 252 5.63 -2.17 11.24
C ARG A 252 5.53 -1.16 12.37
N MET A 253 5.31 0.11 12.04
CA MET A 253 5.22 1.22 13.01
C MET A 253 4.21 0.98 14.13
N LYS A 254 3.09 0.29 13.84
CA LYS A 254 2.11 -0.10 14.85
C LYS A 254 2.67 -0.85 16.07
N PHE A 255 3.77 -1.59 15.90
CA PHE A 255 4.44 -2.28 17.02
C PHE A 255 5.31 -1.32 17.81
N LEU A 256 6.06 -0.44 17.13
CA LEU A 256 6.80 0.63 17.78
C LEU A 256 5.87 1.50 18.64
N LEU A 257 4.73 1.92 18.07
CA LEU A 257 3.73 2.70 18.81
C LEU A 257 3.09 1.91 19.96
N LYS A 258 2.85 0.60 19.78
CA LYS A 258 2.35 -0.26 20.85
C LYS A 258 3.34 -0.36 22.02
N ASP A 259 4.63 -0.47 21.73
CA ASP A 259 5.67 -0.65 22.75
C ASP A 259 5.98 0.66 23.48
N LEU A 260 5.93 1.81 22.79
CA LEU A 260 6.16 3.15 23.39
C LEU A 260 4.92 3.76 24.04
N GLY A 261 3.72 3.43 23.55
CA GLY A 261 2.52 4.21 23.81
C GLY A 261 2.50 5.54 23.04
N LEU A 262 1.32 6.18 22.98
CA LEU A 262 1.14 7.44 22.25
C LEU A 262 1.96 8.58 22.85
N ASP A 263 2.01 8.69 24.18
CA ASP A 263 2.74 9.78 24.86
C ASP A 263 4.25 9.66 24.65
N GLY A 264 4.81 8.46 24.82
CA GLY A 264 6.23 8.21 24.52
C GLY A 264 6.57 8.47 23.04
N PHE A 265 5.65 8.18 22.12
CA PHE A 265 5.84 8.51 20.71
C PHE A 265 5.82 10.03 20.46
N LYS A 266 4.94 10.78 21.14
CA LYS A 266 4.89 12.26 21.06
C LYS A 266 6.18 12.90 21.57
N GLU A 267 6.80 12.35 22.62
CA GLU A 267 8.12 12.80 23.09
C GLU A 267 9.19 12.63 22.01
N LEU A 268 9.18 11.51 21.29
CA LEU A 268 10.10 11.28 20.16
C LEU A 268 9.83 12.24 19.00
N LEU A 269 8.56 12.54 18.69
CA LEU A 269 8.21 13.54 17.67
C LEU A 269 8.75 14.92 18.03
N ALA A 270 8.58 15.35 19.29
CA ALA A 270 9.10 16.62 19.77
C ALA A 270 10.64 16.69 19.68
N ALA A 271 11.32 15.60 20.02
CA ALA A 271 12.78 15.50 19.92
C ALA A 271 13.31 15.43 18.48
N GLU A 272 12.46 15.07 17.51
CA GLU A 272 12.85 14.95 16.10
C GLU A 272 12.57 16.20 15.29
N LYS A 273 11.68 17.07 15.77
CA LYS A 273 11.16 18.23 15.03
C LYS A 273 12.28 19.13 14.46
N THR A 274 13.36 19.38 15.21
CA THR A 274 14.48 20.22 14.78
C THR A 274 15.20 19.71 13.52
N ALA A 275 15.15 18.40 13.25
CA ALA A 275 15.78 17.80 12.06
C ALA A 275 15.00 18.08 10.77
N VAL A 276 13.73 18.50 10.89
CA VAL A 276 12.85 18.79 9.75
C VAL A 276 13.14 20.20 9.24
N PRO A 277 13.32 20.40 7.92
CA PRO A 277 13.80 21.67 7.37
C PRO A 277 12.80 22.83 7.43
N PHE A 278 11.55 22.58 7.81
CA PHE A 278 10.51 23.59 7.85
C PHE A 278 9.49 23.26 8.94
N ASP A 279 8.93 24.30 9.57
CA ASP A 279 7.82 24.17 10.53
C ASP A 279 6.47 24.06 9.82
N THR A 280 6.34 24.72 8.67
CA THR A 280 5.16 24.69 7.80
C THR A 280 5.59 24.48 6.36
N PHE A 281 4.74 23.80 5.58
CA PHE A 281 4.94 23.58 4.16
C PHE A 281 3.69 24.07 3.42
N PRO A 282 3.76 25.19 2.69
CA PRO A 282 2.59 25.72 1.99
C PRO A 282 2.18 24.77 0.88
N ILE A 283 0.91 24.41 0.85
CA ILE A 283 0.28 23.65 -0.23
C ILE A 283 -0.74 24.59 -0.86
N ASP A 284 -0.61 24.86 -2.15
CA ASP A 284 -1.54 25.70 -2.91
C ASP A 284 -2.56 24.82 -3.65
N PRO A 285 -3.83 24.74 -3.19
CA PRO A 285 -4.88 24.00 -3.89
C PRO A 285 -5.25 24.61 -5.24
N GLU A 286 -4.96 25.89 -5.47
CA GLU A 286 -5.25 26.56 -6.73
C GLU A 286 -4.26 26.20 -7.84
N ALA A 287 -3.02 25.85 -7.47
CA ALA A 287 -2.02 25.30 -8.37
C ALA A 287 -2.32 23.85 -8.81
N TYR A 288 -3.21 23.15 -8.11
CA TYR A 288 -3.60 21.79 -8.49
C TYR A 288 -4.37 21.78 -9.82
N PRO A 289 -4.08 20.84 -10.75
CA PRO A 289 -4.70 20.81 -12.07
C PRO A 289 -6.22 20.85 -12.01
N LYS A 290 -6.80 21.91 -12.58
CA LYS A 290 -8.25 22.09 -12.62
C LYS A 290 -8.88 21.10 -13.59
N VAL A 291 -10.04 20.58 -13.20
CA VAL A 291 -10.81 19.63 -14.00
C VAL A 291 -11.35 20.33 -15.25
N LYS A 292 -11.15 19.70 -16.41
CA LYS A 292 -11.73 20.15 -17.68
C LYS A 292 -12.72 19.10 -18.19
N VAL A 293 -14.00 19.41 -18.08
CA VAL A 293 -15.06 18.53 -18.57
C VAL A 293 -15.30 18.77 -20.05
N SER A 294 -15.58 17.69 -20.79
CA SER A 294 -15.92 17.78 -22.21
C SER A 294 -17.30 18.43 -22.44
N GLU A 295 -17.34 19.29 -23.46
CA GLU A 295 -18.58 19.92 -23.95
C GLU A 295 -19.16 19.22 -25.20
N LEU A 296 -18.59 18.07 -25.59
CA LEU A 296 -19.10 17.31 -26.72
C LEU A 296 -20.50 16.79 -26.40
N LYS A 297 -21.42 17.01 -27.35
CA LYS A 297 -22.77 16.45 -27.28
C LYS A 297 -22.72 14.94 -27.49
N VAL A 298 -23.48 14.22 -26.69
CA VAL A 298 -23.64 12.77 -26.85
C VAL A 298 -24.69 12.47 -27.92
N PRO A 299 -24.54 11.36 -28.67
CA PRO A 299 -25.61 10.80 -29.48
C PRO A 299 -26.84 10.47 -28.63
N ALA A 300 -28.04 10.60 -29.21
CA ALA A 300 -29.25 10.07 -28.59
C ALA A 300 -29.20 8.54 -28.56
N VAL A 301 -29.62 7.96 -27.43
CA VAL A 301 -29.68 6.51 -27.24
C VAL A 301 -31.04 6.12 -26.69
N GLU A 302 -31.49 4.91 -27.00
CA GLU A 302 -32.66 4.29 -26.40
C GLU A 302 -32.21 3.16 -25.49
N ILE A 303 -32.73 3.13 -24.26
CA ILE A 303 -32.45 2.06 -23.30
C ILE A 303 -33.28 0.84 -23.66
N SER A 304 -32.60 -0.26 -24.00
CA SER A 304 -33.22 -1.53 -24.39
C SER A 304 -33.87 -2.25 -23.20
N ASP A 305 -33.16 -2.35 -22.07
CA ASP A 305 -33.65 -2.91 -20.82
C ASP A 305 -33.75 -1.83 -19.74
N VAL A 306 -34.93 -1.22 -19.65
CA VAL A 306 -35.21 -0.16 -18.67
C VAL A 306 -35.08 -0.65 -17.23
N LYS A 307 -35.42 -1.92 -16.95
CA LYS A 307 -35.36 -2.47 -15.60
C LYS A 307 -33.90 -2.64 -15.15
N ALA A 308 -33.06 -3.19 -16.01
CA ALA A 308 -31.62 -3.33 -15.74
C ALA A 308 -30.95 -1.96 -15.58
N PHE A 309 -31.32 -0.98 -16.42
CA PHE A 309 -30.81 0.38 -16.33
C PHE A 309 -31.16 1.04 -14.99
N GLU A 310 -32.42 1.00 -14.55
CA GLU A 310 -32.83 1.62 -13.28
C GLU A 310 -32.19 0.94 -12.06
N GLN A 311 -31.99 -0.38 -12.09
CA GLN A 311 -31.26 -1.11 -11.04
C GLN A 311 -29.76 -0.77 -11.02
N TRP A 312 -29.13 -0.65 -12.18
CA TRP A 312 -27.76 -0.17 -12.26
C TRP A 312 -27.66 1.27 -11.76
N LYS A 313 -28.59 2.12 -12.18
CA LYS A 313 -28.62 3.54 -11.80
C LYS A 313 -28.72 3.73 -10.28
N SER A 314 -29.54 2.93 -9.58
CA SER A 314 -29.71 3.04 -8.13
C SER A 314 -28.46 2.69 -7.31
N THR A 315 -27.51 1.96 -7.90
CA THR A 315 -26.32 1.46 -7.18
C THR A 315 -25.00 2.01 -7.73
N ASN A 316 -24.95 2.40 -9.00
CA ASN A 316 -23.74 2.81 -9.69
C ASN A 316 -23.69 4.31 -10.03
N VAL A 317 -24.79 5.06 -9.88
CA VAL A 317 -24.75 6.53 -10.00
C VAL A 317 -24.59 7.15 -8.62
N ILE A 318 -23.51 7.91 -8.46
CA ILE A 318 -23.10 8.53 -7.20
C ILE A 318 -23.31 10.04 -7.33
N PRO A 319 -24.02 10.68 -6.38
CA PRO A 319 -24.17 12.13 -6.39
C PRO A 319 -22.81 12.81 -6.22
N GLN A 320 -22.66 13.98 -6.85
CA GLN A 320 -21.52 14.86 -6.60
C GLN A 320 -21.97 16.28 -6.30
N LYS A 321 -21.11 17.04 -5.60
CA LYS A 321 -21.43 18.42 -5.19
C LYS A 321 -21.49 19.44 -6.33
N GLN A 322 -20.90 19.15 -7.49
CA GLN A 322 -20.96 20.05 -8.64
C GLN A 322 -22.33 19.93 -9.35
N PRO A 323 -23.09 21.03 -9.49
CA PRO A 323 -24.43 20.99 -10.10
C PRO A 323 -24.42 20.46 -11.53
N GLY A 324 -25.39 19.59 -11.86
CA GLY A 324 -25.59 19.03 -13.21
C GLY A 324 -24.66 17.86 -13.56
N TYR A 325 -23.84 17.40 -12.61
CA TYR A 325 -22.93 16.28 -12.79
C TYR A 325 -23.23 15.17 -11.78
N VAL A 326 -22.85 13.95 -12.14
CA VAL A 326 -22.84 12.74 -11.31
C VAL A 326 -21.54 11.98 -11.56
N ALA A 327 -21.17 11.10 -10.63
CA ALA A 327 -20.12 10.12 -10.85
C ALA A 327 -20.71 8.74 -11.14
N LEU A 328 -20.02 7.96 -11.98
CA LEU A 328 -20.42 6.60 -12.33
C LEU A 328 -19.44 5.58 -11.76
N GLY A 329 -19.90 4.71 -10.87
CA GLY A 329 -19.16 3.58 -10.37
C GLY A 329 -19.23 2.38 -11.34
N ILE A 330 -18.09 1.80 -11.66
CA ILE A 330 -17.97 0.55 -12.41
C ILE A 330 -17.47 -0.51 -11.44
N LYS A 331 -18.33 -1.49 -11.14
CA LYS A 331 -17.91 -2.71 -10.44
C LYS A 331 -17.00 -3.53 -11.36
N VAL A 332 -15.83 -3.91 -10.86
CA VAL A 332 -14.83 -4.72 -11.56
C VAL A 332 -14.62 -5.99 -10.77
N LEU A 333 -15.13 -7.11 -11.30
CA LEU A 333 -14.95 -8.43 -10.69
C LEU A 333 -13.47 -8.70 -10.42
N LEU A 334 -13.12 -9.01 -9.16
CA LEU A 334 -11.76 -9.23 -8.66
C LEU A 334 -10.76 -8.06 -8.87
N GLY A 335 -11.25 -6.90 -9.34
CA GLY A 335 -10.40 -5.79 -9.78
C GLY A 335 -9.67 -6.03 -11.10
N ASP A 336 -10.03 -7.07 -11.87
CA ASP A 336 -9.35 -7.40 -13.12
C ASP A 336 -10.11 -6.87 -14.35
N PHE A 337 -9.41 -6.13 -15.19
CA PHE A 337 -9.90 -5.67 -16.49
C PHE A 337 -8.77 -5.71 -17.54
N TYR A 338 -9.13 -5.65 -18.82
CA TYR A 338 -8.20 -5.96 -19.92
C TYR A 338 -8.01 -4.77 -20.86
N THR A 339 -6.83 -4.69 -21.49
CA THR A 339 -6.40 -3.55 -22.32
C THR A 339 -7.37 -3.18 -23.43
N GLU A 340 -7.98 -4.16 -24.10
CA GLU A 340 -9.00 -3.93 -25.13
C GLU A 340 -10.15 -3.03 -24.62
N LYS A 341 -10.75 -3.41 -23.48
CA LYS A 341 -11.86 -2.66 -22.86
C LYS A 341 -11.36 -1.38 -22.19
N ALA A 342 -10.18 -1.40 -21.60
CA ALA A 342 -9.57 -0.24 -20.94
C ALA A 342 -9.33 0.91 -21.91
N ARG A 343 -8.88 0.63 -23.13
CA ARG A 343 -8.68 1.64 -24.19
C ARG A 343 -10.01 2.27 -24.62
N LEU A 344 -11.06 1.47 -24.78
CA LEU A 344 -12.38 1.97 -25.12
C LEU A 344 -12.95 2.85 -24.00
N LEU A 345 -12.79 2.42 -22.74
CA LEU A 345 -13.16 3.21 -21.56
C LEU A 345 -12.40 4.53 -21.49
N ALA A 346 -11.07 4.52 -21.65
CA ALA A 346 -10.24 5.73 -21.66
C ALA A 346 -10.73 6.73 -22.72
N ASN A 347 -11.03 6.26 -23.93
CA ASN A 347 -11.54 7.08 -25.02
C ASN A 347 -12.94 7.64 -24.76
N LEU A 348 -13.84 6.84 -24.17
CA LEU A 348 -15.18 7.27 -23.78
C LEU A 348 -15.10 8.43 -22.78
N VAL A 349 -14.31 8.25 -21.72
CA VAL A 349 -14.12 9.22 -20.63
C VAL A 349 -13.43 10.49 -21.13
N GLN A 350 -12.44 10.35 -22.02
CA GLN A 350 -11.75 11.49 -22.62
C GLN A 350 -12.68 12.35 -23.49
N LYS A 351 -13.62 11.73 -24.19
CA LYS A 351 -14.52 12.41 -25.12
C LYS A 351 -15.75 13.00 -24.45
N TYR A 352 -16.29 12.36 -23.42
CA TYR A 352 -17.63 12.73 -22.91
C TYR A 352 -17.70 13.01 -21.40
N ALA A 353 -16.57 12.94 -20.69
CA ALA A 353 -16.46 13.31 -19.27
C ALA A 353 -15.22 14.21 -19.04
N ALA A 354 -14.55 14.07 -17.90
CA ALA A 354 -13.38 14.87 -17.51
C ALA A 354 -12.02 14.32 -17.97
N GLY A 355 -11.97 13.21 -18.73
CA GLY A 355 -10.70 12.57 -19.09
C GLY A 355 -9.91 12.00 -17.91
N GLU A 356 -10.58 11.76 -16.78
CA GLU A 356 -10.01 11.12 -15.59
C GLU A 356 -10.89 9.97 -15.08
N LEU A 357 -10.22 9.00 -14.47
CA LEU A 357 -10.79 7.86 -13.76
C LEU A 357 -10.20 7.82 -12.35
N ARG A 358 -10.91 7.20 -11.41
CA ARG A 358 -10.40 6.99 -10.05
C ARG A 358 -10.55 5.54 -9.65
N LEU A 359 -9.49 4.95 -9.11
CA LEU A 359 -9.46 3.59 -8.62
C LEU A 359 -9.84 3.56 -7.14
N SER A 360 -10.70 2.63 -6.72
CA SER A 360 -11.20 2.57 -5.34
C SER A 360 -10.45 1.55 -4.48
N LEU A 361 -10.61 1.66 -3.16
CA LEU A 361 -10.06 0.68 -2.19
C LEU A 361 -10.77 -0.68 -2.26
N ARG A 362 -11.94 -0.75 -2.91
CA ARG A 362 -12.69 -1.97 -3.22
C ARG A 362 -12.34 -2.56 -4.59
N GLN A 363 -11.30 -2.04 -5.24
CA GLN A 363 -10.78 -2.51 -6.54
C GLN A 363 -11.68 -2.18 -7.73
N ASN A 364 -12.45 -1.09 -7.63
CA ASN A 364 -13.36 -0.63 -8.68
C ASN A 364 -12.87 0.64 -9.38
N ILE A 365 -13.61 1.08 -10.40
CA ILE A 365 -13.35 2.30 -11.15
C ILE A 365 -14.49 3.29 -10.92
N LEU A 366 -14.18 4.57 -10.77
CA LEU A 366 -15.14 5.67 -10.70
C LEU A 366 -14.86 6.65 -11.85
N ILE A 367 -15.91 7.04 -12.58
CA ILE A 367 -15.86 8.09 -13.60
C ILE A 367 -16.54 9.35 -13.02
N PRO A 368 -15.77 10.36 -12.58
CA PRO A 368 -16.33 11.60 -12.07
C PRO A 368 -16.75 12.55 -13.21
N PHE A 369 -17.57 13.55 -12.88
CA PHE A 369 -17.96 14.64 -13.80
C PHE A 369 -18.67 14.18 -15.07
N VAL A 370 -19.54 13.18 -14.95
CA VAL A 370 -20.48 12.81 -16.03
C VAL A 370 -21.69 13.72 -15.94
N LYS A 371 -22.06 14.40 -17.04
CA LYS A 371 -23.29 15.21 -17.06
C LYS A 371 -24.50 14.30 -16.80
N GLU A 372 -25.41 14.74 -15.94
CA GLU A 372 -26.57 13.92 -15.55
C GLU A 372 -27.43 13.50 -16.75
N GLU A 373 -27.60 14.40 -17.73
CA GLU A 373 -28.30 14.12 -18.99
C GLU A 373 -27.62 13.03 -19.86
N ASN A 374 -26.34 12.76 -19.63
CA ASN A 374 -25.55 11.79 -20.40
C ASN A 374 -25.55 10.38 -19.78
N VAL A 375 -26.19 10.17 -18.62
CA VAL A 375 -26.13 8.88 -17.89
C VAL A 375 -26.62 7.71 -18.75
N ALA A 376 -27.72 7.88 -19.50
CA ALA A 376 -28.24 6.84 -20.41
C ALA A 376 -27.25 6.50 -21.54
N PHE A 377 -26.57 7.51 -22.08
CA PHE A 377 -25.52 7.31 -23.08
C PHE A 377 -24.33 6.54 -22.51
N PHE A 378 -23.84 6.94 -21.34
CA PHE A 378 -22.75 6.23 -20.68
C PHE A 378 -23.11 4.79 -20.36
N TYR A 379 -24.31 4.52 -19.85
CA TYR A 379 -24.79 3.15 -19.64
C TYR A 379 -24.73 2.33 -20.94
N THR A 380 -25.24 2.86 -22.04
CA THR A 380 -25.26 2.16 -23.34
C THR A 380 -23.85 1.86 -23.85
N GLU A 381 -22.90 2.79 -23.68
CA GLU A 381 -21.51 2.55 -24.08
C GLU A 381 -20.77 1.59 -23.14
N LEU A 382 -21.02 1.67 -21.83
CA LEU A 382 -20.47 0.75 -20.84
C LEU A 382 -21.04 -0.67 -20.99
N GLU A 383 -22.30 -0.80 -21.43
CA GLU A 383 -22.94 -2.08 -21.69
C GLU A 383 -22.18 -2.85 -22.78
N LYS A 384 -21.77 -2.17 -23.85
CA LYS A 384 -20.92 -2.76 -24.92
C LYS A 384 -19.58 -3.27 -24.39
N LEU A 385 -19.08 -2.71 -23.28
CA LEU A 385 -17.86 -3.14 -22.62
C LEU A 385 -18.11 -4.21 -21.54
N GLY A 386 -19.36 -4.48 -21.18
CA GLY A 386 -19.73 -5.34 -20.05
C GLY A 386 -19.43 -4.70 -18.68
N PHE A 387 -19.51 -3.36 -18.58
CA PHE A 387 -19.22 -2.57 -17.38
C PHE A 387 -20.47 -1.98 -16.71
N VAL A 388 -21.62 -2.63 -16.89
CA VAL A 388 -22.93 -2.22 -16.35
C VAL A 388 -23.46 -3.18 -15.29
N GLU A 389 -22.59 -3.97 -14.66
CA GLU A 389 -23.01 -4.78 -13.52
C GLU A 389 -23.41 -3.86 -12.35
N ALA A 390 -24.62 -4.06 -11.84
CA ALA A 390 -25.16 -3.33 -10.70
C ALA A 390 -24.47 -3.74 -9.38
N GLY A 391 -24.49 -2.85 -8.39
CA GLY A 391 -23.97 -3.12 -7.05
C GLY A 391 -22.55 -2.61 -6.79
N TYR A 392 -22.16 -1.49 -7.40
CA TYR A 392 -20.93 -0.78 -7.00
C TYR A 392 -20.96 -0.49 -5.49
N ASN A 393 -19.93 -0.93 -4.77
CA ASN A 393 -19.83 -0.81 -3.31
C ASN A 393 -21.02 -1.45 -2.53
N LYS A 394 -21.59 -2.56 -3.04
CA LYS A 394 -22.64 -3.35 -2.37
C LYS A 394 -22.16 -4.76 -1.97
N ALA A 395 -23.00 -5.60 -1.38
CA ALA A 395 -22.52 -6.85 -0.78
C ALA A 395 -21.90 -7.83 -1.78
N LEU A 396 -22.40 -7.82 -3.03
CA LEU A 396 -21.86 -8.63 -4.13
C LEU A 396 -20.52 -8.10 -4.68
N ASP A 397 -20.07 -6.92 -4.27
CA ASP A 397 -18.80 -6.33 -4.68
C ASP A 397 -17.67 -6.80 -3.77
N ILE A 398 -17.30 -8.08 -3.92
CA ILE A 398 -16.37 -8.75 -3.02
C ILE A 398 -14.93 -8.37 -3.37
N THR A 399 -14.24 -7.78 -2.39
CA THR A 399 -12.80 -7.46 -2.54
C THR A 399 -11.94 -8.70 -2.26
N ALA A 400 -11.02 -9.04 -3.16
CA ALA A 400 -10.12 -10.18 -3.01
C ALA A 400 -8.68 -9.83 -3.37
N CYS A 401 -7.72 -10.39 -2.64
CA CYS A 401 -6.32 -10.33 -3.08
C CYS A 401 -6.02 -11.40 -4.16
N PRO A 402 -4.89 -11.30 -4.88
CA PRO A 402 -4.51 -12.29 -5.90
C PRO A 402 -4.33 -13.74 -5.41
N GLY A 403 -4.28 -13.99 -4.10
CA GLY A 403 -4.31 -15.36 -3.57
C GLY A 403 -3.18 -16.25 -4.11
N THR A 404 -3.48 -17.52 -4.30
CA THR A 404 -2.54 -18.51 -4.85
C THR A 404 -2.25 -18.33 -6.34
N ASP A 405 -3.04 -17.52 -7.06
CA ASP A 405 -2.90 -17.30 -8.51
C ASP A 405 -1.53 -16.73 -8.88
N THR A 406 -1.06 -15.71 -8.14
CA THR A 406 0.24 -15.07 -8.40
C THR A 406 1.07 -14.79 -7.14
N CYS A 407 0.49 -14.86 -5.94
CA CYS A 407 1.21 -14.49 -4.72
C CYS A 407 2.01 -15.66 -4.12
N ASN A 408 3.30 -15.44 -3.88
CA ASN A 408 4.18 -16.35 -3.15
C ASN A 408 3.72 -16.67 -1.72
N LEU A 409 2.91 -15.80 -1.11
CA LEU A 409 2.39 -15.98 0.25
C LEU A 409 0.95 -16.52 0.30
N GLY A 410 0.33 -16.78 -0.85
CA GLY A 410 -1.02 -17.32 -0.92
C GLY A 410 -1.07 -18.71 -0.30
N ILE A 411 -2.00 -18.94 0.63
CA ILE A 411 -2.24 -20.25 1.24
C ILE A 411 -3.38 -20.96 0.51
N ALA A 412 -4.49 -20.28 0.28
CA ALA A 412 -5.62 -20.77 -0.51
C ALA A 412 -6.06 -19.72 -1.54
N SER A 413 -6.77 -20.16 -2.57
CA SER A 413 -7.33 -19.30 -3.61
C SER A 413 -8.34 -18.35 -3.00
N SER A 414 -8.07 -17.04 -3.11
CA SER A 414 -9.00 -16.00 -2.68
C SER A 414 -9.87 -15.46 -3.81
N THR A 415 -9.36 -15.50 -5.04
CA THR A 415 -10.06 -15.11 -6.26
C THR A 415 -11.14 -16.13 -6.61
N GLY A 416 -10.79 -17.42 -6.65
CA GLY A 416 -11.74 -18.48 -6.99
C GLY A 416 -12.90 -18.61 -6.00
N ILE A 417 -12.64 -18.47 -4.69
CA ILE A 417 -13.73 -18.43 -3.71
C ILE A 417 -14.55 -17.14 -3.82
N ALA A 418 -13.93 -15.98 -4.11
CA ALA A 418 -14.66 -14.72 -4.26
C ALA A 418 -15.67 -14.79 -5.40
N GLU A 419 -15.28 -15.32 -6.57
CA GLU A 419 -16.18 -15.54 -7.71
C GLU A 419 -17.38 -16.42 -7.33
N GLU A 420 -17.14 -17.50 -6.59
CA GLU A 420 -18.22 -18.38 -6.14
C GLU A 420 -19.14 -17.70 -5.12
N LEU A 421 -18.60 -16.94 -4.17
CA LEU A 421 -19.43 -16.21 -3.20
C LEU A 421 -20.25 -15.10 -3.87
N GLU A 422 -19.68 -14.39 -4.85
CA GLU A 422 -20.43 -13.43 -5.67
C GLU A 422 -21.55 -14.12 -6.44
N ARG A 423 -21.28 -15.29 -7.04
CA ARG A 423 -22.29 -16.12 -7.71
C ARG A 423 -23.43 -16.45 -6.74
N VAL A 424 -23.13 -16.92 -5.53
CA VAL A 424 -24.13 -17.25 -4.50
C VAL A 424 -25.00 -16.05 -4.18
N ILE A 425 -24.41 -14.89 -3.86
CA ILE A 425 -25.18 -13.67 -3.54
C ILE A 425 -26.08 -13.28 -4.72
N LYS A 426 -25.52 -13.26 -5.92
CA LYS A 426 -26.27 -12.87 -7.13
C LYS A 426 -27.44 -13.81 -7.44
N THR A 427 -27.28 -15.12 -7.22
CA THR A 427 -28.31 -16.11 -7.56
C THR A 427 -29.32 -16.36 -6.44
N GLU A 428 -28.89 -16.26 -5.18
CA GLU A 428 -29.67 -16.71 -4.02
C GLU A 428 -30.13 -15.54 -3.13
N TYR A 429 -29.42 -14.40 -3.16
CA TYR A 429 -29.67 -13.22 -2.31
C TYR A 429 -29.76 -11.91 -3.12
N PRO A 430 -30.60 -11.81 -4.17
CA PRO A 430 -30.64 -10.64 -5.06
C PRO A 430 -31.07 -9.32 -4.37
N ASP A 431 -31.67 -9.38 -3.18
CA ASP A 431 -32.07 -8.18 -2.43
C ASP A 431 -30.86 -7.40 -1.88
N TYR A 432 -29.73 -8.10 -1.63
CA TYR A 432 -28.47 -7.51 -1.18
C TYR A 432 -27.79 -6.61 -2.23
N ILE A 433 -28.32 -6.55 -3.45
CA ILE A 433 -27.90 -5.59 -4.48
C ILE A 433 -28.36 -4.17 -4.10
N ASN A 434 -29.57 -4.04 -3.54
CA ASN A 434 -30.21 -2.74 -3.31
C ASN A 434 -30.19 -2.32 -1.83
N ASN A 435 -30.00 -3.26 -0.90
CA ASN A 435 -30.02 -3.00 0.54
C ASN A 435 -28.76 -2.27 1.05
N ASP A 436 -28.78 -1.97 2.34
CA ASP A 436 -27.61 -1.52 3.09
C ASP A 436 -26.49 -2.57 3.00
N ASP A 437 -25.27 -2.08 2.86
CA ASP A 437 -24.14 -2.90 2.43
C ASP A 437 -23.65 -3.85 3.52
N VAL A 438 -23.50 -5.13 3.17
CA VAL A 438 -22.74 -6.11 3.95
C VAL A 438 -21.41 -6.30 3.25
N VAL A 439 -20.38 -5.66 3.78
CA VAL A 439 -19.03 -5.66 3.21
C VAL A 439 -18.39 -7.04 3.39
N ILE A 440 -18.12 -7.72 2.28
CA ILE A 440 -17.43 -9.01 2.25
C ILE A 440 -16.05 -8.84 1.65
N LYS A 441 -15.02 -9.33 2.34
CA LYS A 441 -13.64 -9.28 1.83
C LYS A 441 -12.84 -10.54 2.09
N ILE A 442 -11.98 -10.89 1.14
CA ILE A 442 -11.24 -12.15 1.14
C ILE A 442 -9.74 -11.91 1.01
N SER A 443 -8.93 -12.68 1.72
CA SER A 443 -7.49 -12.76 1.43
C SER A 443 -7.00 -14.20 1.49
N GLY A 444 -6.15 -14.60 0.55
CA GLY A 444 -5.59 -15.96 0.50
C GLY A 444 -4.64 -16.31 1.65
N CYS A 445 -4.31 -15.35 2.54
CA CYS A 445 -3.52 -15.58 3.74
C CYS A 445 -3.75 -14.50 4.82
N MET A 446 -3.11 -14.66 5.97
CA MET A 446 -3.22 -13.77 7.14
C MET A 446 -2.66 -12.35 6.96
N ASN A 447 -2.04 -12.02 5.82
CA ASN A 447 -1.49 -10.67 5.60
C ASN A 447 -2.56 -9.62 5.29
N ALA A 448 -3.80 -10.04 5.04
CA ALA A 448 -4.96 -9.16 4.85
C ALA A 448 -4.81 -8.13 3.72
N CYS A 449 -4.21 -8.54 2.59
CA CYS A 449 -4.11 -7.68 1.41
C CYS A 449 -5.47 -7.29 0.83
N GLY A 450 -6.46 -8.19 0.92
CA GLY A 450 -7.86 -7.90 0.60
C GLY A 450 -8.65 -7.28 1.76
N GLN A 451 -8.02 -6.96 2.90
CA GLN A 451 -8.63 -6.27 4.03
C GLN A 451 -9.75 -7.04 4.78
N HIS A 452 -9.71 -8.38 4.77
CA HIS A 452 -10.72 -9.23 5.44
C HIS A 452 -10.91 -8.97 6.95
N ASN A 453 -9.94 -8.36 7.66
CA ASN A 453 -10.08 -8.08 9.09
C ASN A 453 -11.03 -6.91 9.40
N MET A 454 -11.37 -6.05 8.45
CA MET A 454 -12.27 -4.91 8.66
C MET A 454 -13.64 -5.07 7.97
N ALA A 455 -13.85 -6.22 7.33
CA ALA A 455 -15.09 -6.55 6.65
C ALA A 455 -16.16 -7.01 7.65
N ASN A 456 -17.42 -6.81 7.31
CA ASN A 456 -18.54 -7.40 8.06
C ASN A 456 -18.42 -8.92 8.07
N ILE A 457 -18.13 -9.50 6.89
CA ILE A 457 -17.82 -10.91 6.69
C ILE A 457 -16.46 -11.03 6.00
N GLY A 458 -15.47 -11.54 6.72
CA GLY A 458 -14.11 -11.75 6.25
C GLY A 458 -13.80 -13.23 5.99
N PHE A 459 -13.11 -13.52 4.90
CA PHE A 459 -12.55 -14.85 4.65
C PHE A 459 -11.02 -14.79 4.53
N GLN A 460 -10.32 -15.63 5.29
CA GLN A 460 -8.87 -15.74 5.27
C GLN A 460 -8.44 -17.15 4.86
N GLY A 461 -7.70 -17.27 3.76
CA GLY A 461 -7.12 -18.52 3.29
C GLY A 461 -6.21 -19.16 4.34
N MET A 462 -6.43 -20.45 4.55
CA MET A 462 -5.77 -21.34 5.50
C MET A 462 -5.66 -22.75 4.92
N SER A 463 -5.12 -23.68 5.71
CA SER A 463 -5.11 -25.10 5.40
C SER A 463 -5.58 -25.91 6.60
N VAL A 464 -6.29 -27.00 6.36
CA VAL A 464 -6.58 -28.04 7.37
C VAL A 464 -5.76 -29.30 7.07
N ARG A 465 -5.53 -30.11 8.10
CA ARG A 465 -4.83 -31.39 7.99
C ARG A 465 -5.72 -32.48 8.57
N THR A 466 -5.97 -33.54 7.81
CA THR A 466 -6.76 -34.70 8.27
C THR A 466 -5.96 -35.59 9.20
N LYS A 467 -6.64 -36.55 9.85
CA LYS A 467 -6.00 -37.59 10.67
C LYS A 467 -4.97 -38.40 9.86
N ASP A 468 -5.27 -38.64 8.58
CA ASP A 468 -4.38 -39.32 7.62
C ASP A 468 -3.28 -38.41 7.05
N LYS A 469 -3.05 -37.24 7.65
CA LYS A 469 -2.02 -36.25 7.29
C LYS A 469 -2.18 -35.64 5.89
N LEU A 470 -3.34 -35.81 5.25
CA LEU A 470 -3.66 -35.11 4.01
C LEU A 470 -3.94 -33.63 4.31
N VAL A 471 -3.58 -32.74 3.39
CA VAL A 471 -3.77 -31.30 3.55
C VAL A 471 -4.83 -30.83 2.56
N ALA A 472 -5.81 -30.07 3.05
CA ALA A 472 -6.86 -29.46 2.24
C ALA A 472 -6.87 -27.93 2.41
N PRO A 473 -7.27 -27.16 1.39
CA PRO A 473 -7.48 -25.72 1.50
C PRO A 473 -8.64 -25.44 2.46
N ALA A 474 -8.52 -24.36 3.22
CA ALA A 474 -9.51 -23.97 4.22
C ALA A 474 -9.67 -22.45 4.26
N LEU A 475 -10.76 -22.00 4.86
CA LEU A 475 -11.06 -20.61 5.12
C LEU A 475 -11.24 -20.43 6.63
N GLN A 476 -10.54 -19.47 7.21
CA GLN A 476 -10.95 -18.89 8.48
C GLN A 476 -12.03 -17.86 8.17
N VAL A 477 -13.21 -18.05 8.74
CA VAL A 477 -14.31 -17.08 8.74
C VAL A 477 -14.06 -16.07 9.85
N LEU A 478 -14.22 -14.79 9.52
CA LEU A 478 -14.15 -13.67 10.44
C LEU A 478 -15.42 -12.84 10.35
N LEU A 479 -15.95 -12.36 11.47
CA LEU A 479 -17.20 -11.61 11.50
C LEU A 479 -17.10 -10.37 12.40
N GLY A 480 -17.86 -9.32 12.07
CA GLY A 480 -18.09 -8.17 12.94
C GLY A 480 -17.18 -6.95 12.70
N GLY A 481 -16.38 -6.96 11.62
CA GLY A 481 -15.62 -5.77 11.23
C GLY A 481 -16.51 -4.68 10.63
N SER A 482 -16.11 -3.42 10.77
CA SER A 482 -16.82 -2.28 10.19
C SER A 482 -15.92 -1.04 10.04
N ASN A 483 -16.35 -0.10 9.21
CA ASN A 483 -15.88 1.28 9.22
C ASN A 483 -16.97 2.14 9.88
N ASP A 484 -16.69 2.70 11.04
CA ASP A 484 -17.65 3.48 11.83
C ASP A 484 -17.46 4.99 11.61
N GLY A 485 -16.54 5.39 10.70
CA GLY A 485 -16.29 6.77 10.34
C GLY A 485 -15.38 7.51 11.33
N ASN A 486 -14.90 8.68 10.88
CA ASN A 486 -14.15 9.65 11.66
C ASN A 486 -12.94 9.06 12.43
N GLY A 487 -12.24 8.10 11.83
CA GLY A 487 -11.08 7.42 12.43
C GLY A 487 -11.44 6.23 13.32
N ASN A 488 -12.70 5.79 13.31
CA ASN A 488 -13.17 4.65 14.08
C ASN A 488 -13.56 3.49 13.16
N GLY A 489 -13.36 2.27 13.65
CA GLY A 489 -13.85 1.06 12.99
C GLY A 489 -13.78 -0.11 13.96
N ARG A 490 -14.25 -1.28 13.51
CA ARG A 490 -14.17 -2.54 14.26
C ARG A 490 -13.37 -3.55 13.44
N PHE A 491 -12.56 -4.36 14.11
CA PHE A 491 -11.95 -5.53 13.47
C PHE A 491 -12.76 -6.78 13.76
N ALA A 492 -12.93 -7.59 12.72
CA ALA A 492 -13.65 -8.83 12.76
C ALA A 492 -12.94 -9.88 13.63
N ASP A 493 -13.71 -10.61 14.44
CA ASP A 493 -13.21 -11.73 15.23
C ASP A 493 -12.96 -12.93 14.34
N LYS A 494 -11.96 -13.75 14.68
CA LYS A 494 -11.77 -15.06 14.05
C LYS A 494 -12.78 -16.04 14.65
N VAL A 495 -13.80 -16.39 13.89
CA VAL A 495 -14.91 -17.25 14.37
C VAL A 495 -14.53 -18.72 14.23
N VAL A 496 -14.58 -19.27 13.01
CA VAL A 496 -14.35 -20.70 12.78
C VAL A 496 -13.51 -20.94 11.53
N LYS A 497 -12.79 -22.06 11.49
CA LYS A 497 -12.06 -22.51 10.31
C LYS A 497 -12.83 -23.66 9.65
N VAL A 498 -13.12 -23.53 8.36
CA VAL A 498 -13.88 -24.51 7.57
C VAL A 498 -13.09 -24.93 6.33
N PRO A 499 -13.27 -26.16 5.81
CA PRO A 499 -12.81 -26.53 4.47
C PRO A 499 -13.27 -25.51 3.41
N SER A 500 -12.42 -25.21 2.44
CA SER A 500 -12.65 -24.09 1.50
C SER A 500 -13.94 -24.25 0.69
N LYS A 501 -14.28 -25.49 0.32
CA LYS A 501 -15.51 -25.82 -0.43
C LYS A 501 -16.80 -25.59 0.38
N ARG A 502 -16.70 -25.43 1.70
CA ARG A 502 -17.83 -25.09 2.59
C ARG A 502 -17.99 -23.58 2.83
N GLY A 503 -17.12 -22.74 2.24
CA GLY A 503 -17.24 -21.28 2.29
C GLY A 503 -18.62 -20.76 1.83
N PRO A 504 -19.16 -21.22 0.69
CA PRO A 504 -20.51 -20.87 0.24
C PRO A 504 -21.59 -21.18 1.26
N GLU A 505 -21.52 -22.35 1.89
CA GLU A 505 -22.50 -22.74 2.90
C GLU A 505 -22.37 -21.91 4.18
N ALA A 506 -21.14 -21.59 4.60
CA ALA A 506 -20.94 -20.67 5.71
C ALA A 506 -21.57 -19.31 5.43
N LEU A 507 -21.39 -18.76 4.22
CA LEU A 507 -22.03 -17.51 3.83
C LEU A 507 -23.56 -17.60 3.89
N ARG A 508 -24.16 -18.66 3.34
CA ARG A 508 -25.62 -18.87 3.40
C ARG A 508 -26.13 -18.90 4.84
N LEU A 509 -25.49 -19.67 5.71
CA LEU A 509 -25.89 -19.75 7.11
C LEU A 509 -25.83 -18.38 7.79
N ILE A 510 -24.77 -17.60 7.55
CA ILE A 510 -24.60 -16.26 8.13
C ILE A 510 -25.69 -15.30 7.63
N LEU A 511 -25.92 -15.24 6.31
CA LEU A 511 -26.92 -14.32 5.73
C LEU A 511 -28.34 -14.72 6.12
N ASN A 512 -28.68 -16.01 6.06
CA ASN A 512 -30.01 -16.49 6.47
C ASN A 512 -30.29 -16.21 7.95
N ASP A 513 -29.27 -16.34 8.81
CA ASP A 513 -29.41 -16.02 10.22
C ASP A 513 -29.62 -14.51 10.44
N PHE A 514 -28.89 -13.67 9.72
CA PHE A 514 -29.08 -12.22 9.76
C PHE A 514 -30.44 -11.79 9.20
N ASP A 515 -30.87 -12.32 8.06
CA ASP A 515 -32.19 -12.01 7.48
C ASP A 515 -33.33 -12.43 8.41
N ALA A 516 -33.19 -13.56 9.11
CA ALA A 516 -34.22 -14.07 10.01
C ALA A 516 -34.27 -13.33 11.36
N ASN A 517 -33.12 -12.87 11.87
CA ASN A 517 -32.97 -12.44 13.26
C ASN A 517 -32.42 -11.01 13.45
N GLY A 518 -31.97 -10.34 12.38
CA GLY A 518 -31.32 -9.04 12.41
C GLY A 518 -32.26 -7.86 12.64
N GLY A 519 -33.52 -7.98 12.21
CA GLY A 519 -34.50 -6.89 12.30
C GLY A 519 -34.02 -5.66 11.51
N ASP A 520 -34.00 -4.49 12.16
CA ASP A 520 -33.54 -3.22 11.57
C ASP A 520 -32.05 -2.93 11.85
N LEU A 521 -31.31 -3.87 12.46
CA LEU A 521 -29.90 -3.66 12.79
C LEU A 521 -29.02 -3.76 11.55
N SER A 522 -27.92 -3.01 11.54
CA SER A 522 -26.81 -3.28 10.62
C SER A 522 -26.18 -4.65 10.94
N PHE A 523 -25.57 -5.30 9.96
CA PHE A 523 -24.86 -6.56 10.20
C PHE A 523 -23.83 -6.48 11.35
N PRO A 524 -22.91 -5.49 11.41
CA PRO A 524 -21.95 -5.42 12.50
C PRO A 524 -22.59 -5.16 13.87
N ASP A 525 -23.73 -4.49 13.94
CA ASP A 525 -24.46 -4.31 15.22
C ASP A 525 -25.21 -5.58 15.63
N TYR A 526 -25.85 -6.27 14.68
CA TYR A 526 -26.41 -7.60 14.91
C TYR A 526 -25.35 -8.59 15.43
N TYR A 527 -24.18 -8.61 14.79
CA TYR A 527 -23.06 -9.42 15.26
C TYR A 527 -22.63 -9.03 16.67
N ALA A 528 -22.55 -7.73 16.99
CA ALA A 528 -22.18 -7.25 18.31
C ALA A 528 -23.16 -7.69 19.41
N GLU A 529 -24.47 -7.78 19.11
CA GLU A 529 -25.47 -8.30 20.04
C GLU A 529 -25.36 -9.80 20.30
N LYS A 530 -25.09 -10.59 19.26
CA LYS A 530 -24.99 -12.06 19.36
C LYS A 530 -23.64 -12.52 19.93
N GLY A 531 -22.56 -11.85 19.53
CA GLY A 531 -21.19 -12.16 19.91
C GLY A 531 -20.55 -13.35 19.20
N GLN A 532 -19.23 -13.45 19.31
CA GLN A 532 -18.40 -14.44 18.62
C GLN A 532 -18.81 -15.90 18.89
N MET A 533 -19.14 -16.22 20.14
CA MET A 533 -19.38 -17.62 20.54
C MET A 533 -20.68 -18.18 19.96
N TYR A 534 -21.70 -17.32 19.77
CA TYR A 534 -22.92 -17.69 19.09
C TYR A 534 -22.64 -18.20 17.67
N PHE A 535 -21.90 -17.43 16.87
CA PHE A 535 -21.53 -17.83 15.51
C PHE A 535 -20.51 -18.96 15.46
N TYR A 536 -19.63 -19.06 16.47
CA TYR A 536 -18.72 -20.19 16.58
C TYR A 536 -19.50 -21.50 16.72
N ASP A 537 -20.42 -21.59 17.68
CA ASP A 537 -21.24 -22.78 17.89
C ASP A 537 -22.11 -23.08 16.67
N PHE A 538 -22.68 -22.03 16.07
CA PHE A 538 -23.54 -22.14 14.88
C PHE A 538 -22.80 -22.68 13.64
N LEU A 539 -21.56 -22.24 13.39
CA LEU A 539 -20.78 -22.61 12.20
C LEU A 539 -19.84 -23.80 12.44
N THR A 540 -19.62 -24.21 13.70
CA THR A 540 -18.77 -25.37 14.05
C THR A 540 -19.10 -26.65 13.29
N PRO A 541 -20.37 -27.01 12.99
CA PRO A 541 -20.67 -28.18 12.17
C PRO A 541 -19.96 -28.20 10.81
N LEU A 542 -19.71 -27.03 10.20
CA LEU A 542 -19.00 -26.93 8.93
C LEU A 542 -17.48 -27.17 9.05
N SER A 543 -16.93 -27.18 10.25
CA SER A 543 -15.48 -27.34 10.49
C SER A 543 -14.99 -28.80 10.45
N SER A 544 -15.90 -29.77 10.38
CA SER A 544 -15.57 -31.20 10.35
C SER A 544 -14.56 -31.55 9.25
N ILE A 545 -13.59 -32.40 9.58
CA ILE A 545 -12.60 -32.92 8.63
C ILE A 545 -12.73 -34.44 8.43
N ASP A 546 -13.72 -35.07 9.06
CA ASP A 546 -13.91 -36.52 9.06
C ASP A 546 -14.71 -37.00 7.83
N ASP A 547 -15.37 -36.08 7.13
CA ASP A 547 -16.28 -36.32 6.01
C ASP A 547 -15.84 -35.59 4.72
N LEU A 548 -14.54 -35.32 4.57
CA LEU A 548 -14.00 -34.69 3.36
C LEU A 548 -14.06 -35.63 2.15
N THR A 549 -14.48 -35.08 1.03
CA THR A 549 -14.53 -35.74 -0.28
C THR A 549 -13.26 -35.44 -1.09
N PRO A 550 -13.01 -36.13 -2.22
CA PRO A 550 -11.87 -35.81 -3.09
C PRO A 550 -11.84 -34.34 -3.56
N GLU A 551 -13.01 -33.72 -3.77
CA GLU A 551 -13.15 -32.33 -4.22
C GLU A 551 -12.67 -31.33 -3.15
N ASP A 552 -12.77 -31.67 -1.87
CA ASP A 552 -12.27 -30.84 -0.76
C ASP A 552 -10.74 -30.71 -0.76
N PHE A 553 -10.04 -31.57 -1.50
CA PHE A 553 -8.59 -31.50 -1.68
C PHE A 553 -8.21 -30.77 -2.98
N ILE A 554 -9.13 -30.09 -3.65
CA ILE A 554 -8.90 -29.25 -4.82
C ILE A 554 -9.25 -27.82 -4.42
N ASP A 555 -8.33 -26.87 -4.66
CA ASP A 555 -8.58 -25.46 -4.36
C ASP A 555 -9.49 -24.83 -5.43
N TRP A 556 -10.14 -23.72 -5.11
CA TRP A 556 -10.99 -23.03 -6.08
C TRP A 556 -10.19 -22.57 -7.30
N GLY A 557 -10.79 -22.71 -8.49
CA GLY A 557 -10.17 -22.37 -9.78
C GLY A 557 -9.09 -23.34 -10.26
N ASN A 558 -8.85 -24.46 -9.56
CA ASN A 558 -7.84 -25.46 -9.92
C ASN A 558 -8.48 -26.82 -10.26
N THR A 559 -7.73 -27.64 -10.99
CA THR A 559 -8.09 -29.04 -11.31
C THR A 559 -7.17 -30.05 -10.65
N GLU A 560 -6.03 -29.61 -10.15
CA GLU A 560 -5.04 -30.44 -9.50
C GLU A 560 -5.26 -30.50 -7.99
N ARG A 561 -4.69 -31.54 -7.37
CA ARG A 561 -4.73 -31.70 -5.92
C ARG A 561 -3.99 -30.55 -5.26
N TYR A 562 -4.60 -29.97 -4.23
CA TYR A 562 -4.04 -28.89 -3.44
C TYR A 562 -2.72 -29.29 -2.79
N GLU A 563 -1.69 -28.49 -3.06
CA GLU A 563 -0.41 -28.54 -2.37
C GLU A 563 -0.13 -27.21 -1.69
N LYS A 564 0.21 -27.29 -0.40
CA LYS A 564 0.58 -26.11 0.38
C LYS A 564 1.99 -25.67 0.03
N ALA A 565 2.12 -24.83 -1.00
CA ALA A 565 3.37 -24.18 -1.38
C ALA A 565 3.34 -22.70 -0.97
N ILE A 566 3.85 -22.40 0.23
CA ILE A 566 4.06 -21.03 0.71
C ILE A 566 5.53 -20.67 0.48
N GLY A 567 5.80 -19.74 -0.43
CA GLY A 567 7.12 -19.18 -0.66
C GLY A 567 7.51 -18.14 0.39
N VAL A 568 8.68 -17.54 0.21
CA VAL A 568 9.15 -16.44 1.06
C VAL A 568 8.65 -15.12 0.46
N GLY A 569 7.92 -14.34 1.25
CA GLY A 569 7.46 -13.04 0.80
C GLY A 569 8.63 -12.09 0.61
N GLU A 570 8.88 -11.63 -0.62
CA GLU A 570 10.09 -10.90 -1.03
C GLU A 570 10.38 -9.60 -0.29
N CYS A 571 9.38 -9.11 0.42
CA CYS A 571 9.58 -8.24 1.56
C CYS A 571 10.77 -8.62 2.47
N ALA A 572 11.18 -9.89 2.52
CA ALA A 572 11.86 -10.56 3.62
C ALA A 572 13.37 -10.67 3.48
N GLY A 573 14.10 -9.76 4.13
CA GLY A 573 15.55 -9.89 4.31
C GLY A 573 15.96 -10.96 5.33
N VAL A 574 17.08 -11.61 5.05
CA VAL A 574 17.92 -12.50 5.85
C VAL A 574 19.37 -12.01 5.71
N VAL A 575 20.11 -12.03 6.81
CA VAL A 575 21.42 -11.39 6.96
C VAL A 575 22.48 -11.94 5.98
N ILE A 576 23.09 -11.03 5.21
CA ILE A 576 24.24 -11.22 4.29
C ILE A 576 25.55 -11.28 5.10
N ASP A 577 26.66 -11.67 4.47
CA ASP A 577 28.01 -11.27 4.89
C ASP A 577 28.12 -9.72 4.91
N LEU A 578 27.84 -9.16 6.08
CA LEU A 578 27.25 -7.83 6.21
C LEU A 578 28.29 -6.71 6.19
N ILE A 579 29.53 -7.01 6.54
CA ILE A 579 30.48 -5.98 6.99
C ILE A 579 31.02 -5.17 5.81
N ALA A 580 31.62 -5.83 4.81
CA ALA A 580 32.18 -5.14 3.64
C ALA A 580 31.09 -4.44 2.81
N THR A 581 29.91 -5.06 2.72
CA THR A 581 28.74 -4.47 2.04
C THR A 581 28.29 -3.19 2.74
N LEU A 582 28.20 -3.18 4.07
CA LEU A 582 27.81 -2.00 4.84
C LEU A 582 28.83 -0.87 4.70
N LEU A 583 30.13 -1.15 4.71
CA LEU A 583 31.17 -0.13 4.53
C LEU A 583 31.12 0.49 3.12
N PHE A 584 30.99 -0.34 2.09
CA PHE A 584 30.80 0.15 0.73
C PHE A 584 29.53 1.01 0.58
N GLU A 585 28.43 0.61 1.22
CA GLU A 585 27.19 1.42 1.25
C GLU A 585 27.38 2.73 2.02
N SER A 586 28.21 2.74 3.07
CA SER A 586 28.58 3.96 3.78
C SER A 586 29.33 4.92 2.87
N GLU A 587 30.24 4.45 2.01
CA GLU A 587 30.92 5.28 1.01
C GLU A 587 29.92 5.87 -0.02
N GLU A 588 29.04 5.03 -0.58
CA GLU A 588 27.99 5.47 -1.51
C GLU A 588 27.09 6.54 -0.85
N LYS A 589 26.76 6.37 0.43
CA LYS A 589 25.98 7.35 1.21
C LYS A 589 26.73 8.66 1.42
N ILE A 590 28.06 8.67 1.63
CA ILE A 590 28.84 9.92 1.67
C ILE A 590 28.82 10.63 0.31
N GLN A 591 28.94 9.89 -0.79
CA GLN A 591 28.85 10.46 -2.13
C GLN A 591 27.48 11.10 -2.38
N ASN A 592 26.40 10.38 -2.03
CA ASN A 592 25.04 10.90 -2.11
C ASN A 592 24.84 12.13 -1.20
N ALA A 593 25.46 12.16 -0.02
CA ALA A 593 25.42 13.33 0.85
C ALA A 593 26.03 14.55 0.14
N GLN A 594 27.20 14.40 -0.49
CA GLN A 594 27.84 15.47 -1.26
C GLN A 594 27.00 15.90 -2.47
N GLU A 595 26.42 14.97 -3.23
CA GLU A 595 25.52 15.28 -4.35
C GLU A 595 24.31 16.13 -3.88
N MET A 596 23.71 15.77 -2.74
CA MET A 596 22.58 16.52 -2.18
C MET A 596 23.00 17.88 -1.62
N PHE A 597 24.20 17.98 -1.06
CA PHE A 597 24.77 19.25 -0.61
C PHE A 597 24.96 20.22 -1.77
N ASP A 598 25.54 19.74 -2.87
CA ASP A 598 25.77 20.53 -4.08
C ASP A 598 24.45 20.96 -4.76
N ALA A 599 23.39 20.16 -4.59
CA ALA A 599 22.03 20.48 -5.02
C ALA A 599 21.23 21.35 -4.02
N GLU A 600 21.88 21.89 -2.97
CA GLU A 600 21.29 22.71 -1.91
C GLU A 600 20.18 22.01 -1.09
N LYS A 601 20.15 20.68 -1.11
CA LYS A 601 19.22 19.85 -0.34
C LYS A 601 19.85 19.44 0.99
N TRP A 602 20.04 20.41 1.88
CA TRP A 602 20.82 20.24 3.12
C TRP A 602 20.27 19.14 4.04
N SER A 603 18.95 19.05 4.24
CA SER A 603 18.35 18.00 5.08
C SER A 603 18.56 16.59 4.51
N ALA A 604 18.48 16.43 3.18
CA ALA A 604 18.78 15.18 2.49
C ALA A 604 20.26 14.80 2.62
N SER A 605 21.16 15.78 2.44
CA SER A 605 22.59 15.63 2.64
C SER A 605 22.92 15.13 4.05
N ILE A 606 22.34 15.77 5.08
CA ILE A 606 22.53 15.40 6.49
C ILE A 606 22.04 13.97 6.74
N TYR A 607 20.88 13.60 6.19
CA TYR A 607 20.36 12.24 6.36
C TYR A 607 21.26 11.17 5.73
N HIS A 608 21.82 11.43 4.56
CA HIS A 608 22.77 10.51 3.94
C HIS A 608 24.06 10.35 4.77
N ALA A 609 24.60 11.45 5.30
CA ALA A 609 25.75 11.41 6.22
C ALA A 609 25.43 10.64 7.51
N TYR A 610 24.26 10.88 8.11
CA TYR A 610 23.75 10.11 9.25
C TYR A 610 23.69 8.60 8.95
N SER A 611 23.10 8.24 7.81
CA SER A 611 22.92 6.85 7.40
C SER A 611 24.27 6.15 7.16
N SER A 612 25.26 6.87 6.60
CA SER A 612 26.64 6.37 6.48
C SER A 612 27.24 6.04 7.84
N MET A 613 27.17 6.96 8.82
CA MET A 613 27.68 6.69 10.17
C MET A 613 27.01 5.49 10.84
N VAL A 614 25.68 5.39 10.77
CA VAL A 614 24.95 4.26 11.35
C VAL A 614 25.32 2.94 10.67
N ASN A 615 25.48 2.92 9.34
CA ASN A 615 25.92 1.73 8.61
C ASN A 615 27.35 1.32 8.99
N SER A 616 28.26 2.28 9.15
CA SER A 616 29.64 2.03 9.58
C SER A 616 29.70 1.45 11.00
N ALA A 617 28.92 1.99 11.93
CA ALA A 617 28.80 1.42 13.28
C ALA A 617 28.17 0.02 13.27
N LYS A 618 27.12 -0.17 12.46
CA LYS A 618 26.46 -1.46 12.28
C LYS A 618 27.41 -2.52 11.74
N ALA A 619 28.32 -2.16 10.82
CA ALA A 619 29.33 -3.07 10.28
C ALA A 619 30.21 -3.63 11.42
N MET A 620 30.70 -2.76 12.31
CA MET A 620 31.55 -3.15 13.44
C MET A 620 30.78 -4.00 14.47
N LEU A 621 29.58 -3.57 14.85
CA LEU A 621 28.75 -4.32 15.79
C LEU A 621 28.37 -5.71 15.26
N THR A 622 28.19 -5.84 13.95
CA THR A 622 27.91 -7.14 13.32
C THR A 622 29.12 -8.06 13.36
N ALA A 623 30.34 -7.52 13.20
CA ALA A 623 31.57 -8.29 13.38
C ALA A 623 31.65 -8.96 14.77
N GLU A 624 31.05 -8.34 15.78
CA GLU A 624 30.98 -8.85 17.16
C GLU A 624 29.71 -9.64 17.48
N ASN A 625 28.92 -10.01 16.48
CA ASN A 625 27.63 -10.69 16.66
C ASN A 625 26.64 -9.92 17.57
N THR A 626 26.72 -8.59 17.61
CA THR A 626 25.80 -7.74 18.38
C THR A 626 24.45 -7.62 17.68
N LYS A 627 23.38 -7.44 18.46
CA LYS A 627 22.01 -7.29 17.91
C LYS A 627 21.80 -5.88 17.36
N VAL A 628 21.75 -5.76 16.04
CA VAL A 628 21.56 -4.48 15.32
C VAL A 628 20.10 -4.26 14.91
N ASN A 629 19.18 -4.28 15.88
CA ASN A 629 17.73 -4.31 15.61
C ASN A 629 17.14 -2.94 15.23
N THR A 630 17.65 -1.84 15.78
CA THR A 630 17.18 -0.46 15.52
C THR A 630 18.38 0.46 15.36
N HIS A 631 18.21 1.65 14.75
CA HIS A 631 19.32 2.61 14.67
C HIS A 631 19.72 3.10 16.07
N VAL A 632 18.76 3.34 16.96
CA VAL A 632 19.07 3.76 18.33
C VAL A 632 19.90 2.73 19.09
N SER A 633 19.60 1.43 18.95
CA SER A 633 20.41 0.41 19.61
C SER A 633 21.82 0.35 19.01
N ILE A 634 21.95 0.46 17.67
CA ILE A 634 23.26 0.53 17.00
C ILE A 634 24.08 1.70 17.54
N ILE A 635 23.47 2.87 17.68
CA ILE A 635 24.16 4.08 18.14
C ILE A 635 24.68 3.90 19.57
N LYS A 636 23.83 3.39 20.49
CA LYS A 636 24.20 3.17 21.89
C LYS A 636 25.22 2.04 22.06
N ASP A 637 24.98 0.89 21.41
CA ASP A 637 25.84 -0.28 21.52
C ASP A 637 27.25 0.01 20.97
N PHE A 638 27.39 0.87 19.97
CA PHE A 638 28.70 1.25 19.44
C PHE A 638 29.50 2.07 20.47
N ASP A 639 28.85 3.00 21.18
CA ASP A 639 29.49 3.72 22.28
C ASP A 639 29.92 2.76 23.40
N GLU A 640 29.03 1.85 23.81
CA GLU A 640 29.30 0.88 24.87
C GLU A 640 30.44 -0.08 24.53
N LYS A 641 30.57 -0.51 23.26
CA LYS A 641 31.49 -1.60 22.87
C LYS A 641 32.79 -1.14 22.23
N PHE A 642 32.79 -0.01 21.53
CA PHE A 642 33.97 0.45 20.79
C PHE A 642 34.56 1.73 21.36
N VAL A 643 33.72 2.68 21.78
CA VAL A 643 34.20 3.98 22.32
C VAL A 643 34.60 3.86 23.78
N ALA A 644 33.77 3.24 24.62
CA ALA A 644 34.05 3.06 26.05
C ALA A 644 35.27 2.16 26.30
N ASP A 645 35.53 1.19 25.42
CA ASP A 645 36.69 0.31 25.45
C ASP A 645 37.96 0.95 24.85
N GLY A 646 37.86 2.17 24.30
CA GLY A 646 38.97 2.91 23.73
C GLY A 646 39.49 2.36 22.39
N ARG A 647 38.80 1.38 21.79
CA ARG A 647 39.16 0.76 20.51
C ARG A 647 38.98 1.69 19.33
N ILE A 648 37.94 2.54 19.37
CA ILE A 648 37.69 3.59 18.39
C ILE A 648 37.47 4.91 19.13
N ALA A 649 38.35 5.89 18.89
CA ALA A 649 38.24 7.20 19.52
C ALA A 649 37.21 8.08 18.77
N VAL A 650 36.12 8.43 19.46
CA VAL A 650 35.12 9.40 18.98
C VAL A 650 34.96 10.51 20.02
N ALA A 651 35.29 11.75 19.64
CA ALA A 651 35.27 12.87 20.57
C ALA A 651 33.86 13.15 21.11
N GLY A 652 33.67 12.99 22.42
CA GLY A 652 32.39 13.22 23.08
C GLY A 652 31.34 12.12 22.91
N GLY A 653 31.71 10.98 22.31
CA GLY A 653 30.83 9.83 22.08
C GLY A 653 30.19 9.80 20.69
N PHE A 654 29.96 8.60 20.17
CA PHE A 654 29.30 8.35 18.90
C PHE A 654 27.83 8.74 18.93
N GLU A 655 27.11 8.50 20.02
CA GLU A 655 25.72 8.93 20.18
C GLU A 655 25.62 10.46 20.07
N LYS A 656 26.51 11.18 20.75
CA LYS A 656 26.55 12.64 20.67
C LYS A 656 26.87 13.13 19.26
N LEU A 657 27.80 12.47 18.55
CA LEU A 657 28.16 12.81 17.17
C LEU A 657 26.95 12.62 16.23
N VAL A 658 26.35 11.43 16.27
CA VAL A 658 25.28 11.06 15.34
C VAL A 658 24.02 11.85 15.64
N LEU A 659 23.62 12.01 16.90
CA LEU A 659 22.39 12.71 17.27
C LEU A 659 22.48 14.24 17.16
N GLN A 660 23.57 14.81 16.61
CA GLN A 660 23.55 16.22 16.22
C GLN A 660 22.46 16.51 15.18
N LEU A 661 22.05 15.52 14.37
CA LEU A 661 21.07 15.73 13.30
C LEU A 661 19.72 16.26 13.81
N ASN A 662 19.30 15.89 15.03
CA ASN A 662 18.04 16.34 15.62
C ASN A 662 18.23 17.41 16.71
N GLN A 663 19.46 17.95 16.81
CA GLN A 663 19.81 19.06 17.69
C GLN A 663 20.12 20.35 16.91
N ASN A 664 20.25 20.26 15.59
CA ASN A 664 20.58 21.37 14.71
C ASN A 664 19.58 21.45 13.57
N GLU A 665 19.22 22.68 13.21
CA GLU A 665 18.48 22.92 11.97
C GLU A 665 19.34 22.50 10.76
N PRO A 666 18.71 21.98 9.68
CA PRO A 666 19.45 21.51 8.51
C PRO A 666 19.93 22.68 7.66
N THR A 667 20.95 23.39 8.14
CA THR A 667 21.60 24.52 7.46
C THR A 667 22.74 24.05 6.56
N LYS A 668 23.20 24.93 5.65
CA LYS A 668 24.38 24.68 4.81
C LYS A 668 25.62 24.40 5.66
N GLU A 669 25.86 25.23 6.68
CA GLU A 669 27.02 25.13 7.56
C GLU A 669 27.03 23.79 8.29
N PHE A 670 25.88 23.38 8.85
CA PHE A 670 25.76 22.11 9.55
C PHE A 670 25.90 20.92 8.58
N ALA A 671 25.26 20.96 7.41
CA ALA A 671 25.39 19.89 6.42
C ALA A 671 26.85 19.69 5.99
N GLN A 672 27.60 20.78 5.78
CA GLN A 672 29.01 20.72 5.39
C GLN A 672 29.88 20.11 6.50
N SER A 673 29.72 20.54 7.75
CA SER A 673 30.49 19.98 8.87
C SER A 673 30.13 18.52 9.11
N TYR A 674 28.84 18.17 9.03
CA TYR A 674 28.35 16.83 9.32
C TYR A 674 28.76 15.80 8.26
N ILE A 675 28.86 16.18 6.96
CA ILE A 675 29.47 15.32 5.93
C ILE A 675 30.93 15.02 6.27
N LYS A 676 31.68 16.05 6.66
CA LYS A 676 33.10 15.91 7.01
C LYS A 676 33.26 14.95 8.18
N ASP A 677 32.47 15.12 9.23
CA ASP A 677 32.48 14.25 10.41
C ASP A 677 32.13 12.79 10.05
N ALA A 678 31.12 12.59 9.20
CA ALA A 678 30.72 11.26 8.74
C ALA A 678 31.82 10.57 7.92
N LYS A 679 32.54 11.33 7.09
CA LYS A 679 33.69 10.83 6.31
C LYS A 679 34.86 10.46 7.22
N GLU A 680 35.23 11.33 8.16
CA GLU A 680 36.30 11.06 9.13
C GLU A 680 35.97 9.83 9.99
N PHE A 681 34.71 9.67 10.38
CA PHE A 681 34.26 8.49 11.11
C PHE A 681 34.38 7.20 10.28
N LEU A 682 33.91 7.21 9.02
CA LEU A 682 34.04 6.06 8.12
C LEU A 682 35.51 5.66 7.92
N GLU A 683 36.39 6.62 7.63
CA GLU A 683 37.83 6.35 7.48
C GLU A 683 38.45 5.75 8.75
N THR A 684 37.97 6.16 9.93
CA THR A 684 38.42 5.62 11.22
C THR A 684 37.99 4.17 11.39
N VAL A 685 36.73 3.87 11.09
CA VAL A 685 36.17 2.50 11.13
C VAL A 685 36.87 1.57 10.15
N GLU A 686 37.14 2.03 8.93
CA GLU A 686 37.84 1.24 7.91
C GLU A 686 39.28 0.92 8.31
N LYS A 687 40.02 1.91 8.83
CA LYS A 687 41.38 1.69 9.35
C LYS A 687 41.38 0.67 10.49
N PHE A 688 40.44 0.80 11.43
CA PHE A 688 40.28 -0.15 12.52
C PHE A 688 40.02 -1.58 11.97
N ARG A 689 39.10 -1.71 11.01
CA ARG A 689 38.76 -3.02 10.44
C ARG A 689 39.93 -3.64 9.65
N GLN A 690 40.70 -2.83 8.93
CA GLN A 690 41.90 -3.30 8.24
C GLN A 690 42.96 -3.81 9.21
N GLN A 691 43.15 -3.15 10.36
CA GLN A 691 44.05 -3.59 11.42
C GLN A 691 43.57 -4.91 12.03
N GLU A 692 42.29 -5.00 12.39
CA GLU A 692 41.69 -6.22 12.96
C GLU A 692 41.83 -7.43 12.00
N LEU A 693 41.62 -7.23 10.70
CA LEU A 693 41.81 -8.27 9.69
C LEU A 693 43.27 -8.64 9.43
N ALA A 694 44.22 -7.74 9.71
CA ALA A 694 45.64 -8.03 9.60
C ALA A 694 46.19 -8.78 10.83
N GLU A 695 45.51 -8.66 11.97
CA GLU A 695 45.84 -9.33 13.23
C GLU A 695 45.16 -10.69 13.42
N ALA A 696 44.07 -10.96 12.67
CA ALA A 696 43.33 -12.23 12.62
C ALA A 696 43.95 -13.24 11.64
#